data_AF-A0A3M0W1F7-F1
#
_entry.id   AF-A0A3M0W1F7-F1
#
_cell.length_a   1.000
_cell.length_b   1.000
_cell.length_c   1.000
_cell.angle_alpha   90.00
_cell.angle_beta   90.00
_cell.angle_gamma   90.00
#
_symmetry.space_group_name_H-M   'P 1'
#
loop_
_entity.id
_entity.type
_entity.pdbx_description
1 polymer ?
#
loop_
_entity_poly.entity_id
_entity_poly.type
_entity_poly.pdbx_seq_one_letter_code
_entity_poly.pdbx_strand_id
1 'polypeptide(L)'
;MGDPGMTNPKLKTQLWEYGRRRRTDGPYADNLEVDALVVGGGFGGVFCFWSLRKEGLKTVIFEAGTDLGGTWRWNCYPGAMVDSEVPEYQLSIPETWKTYNWPSNYPTYKELRDYFDHCDKVLDIKSQTAFESVVVEAKFNTDEGRWYVKTADGRTAKAKYLVIAAGFAAKRYVPDWPGIEKFKGIVHHSSFWPDEEISVQGKKCAIIGTGASGVQITQAWGPTAGELKVFQRTPNLTVPMRLRALTAEEQWASKKWYPELFDLRERCFGGFLYGFSEKGLFEDTPEERERFFEKLWSDGGFRYWLGNYKDYLFNAKANRIVYDFWAKKQRARLTDPKLQDILTPLEPPHPWGVKRPCLEYRYLEQFNRPNVDVVNIKNNPIVAFDETGILLQDGTHYDFDLICIATGFDITTGGMTAMGLHNVNGETTLDQEWKKSAVTYLGTTVPGYPNMFHLYGPQGPTLLSNGPTSVEIQGRWITDAIVQIERQGIKYINPTDAASREWKNKINHLSDISLFPTTKSTYMGGSMPGKAFEQVNYAGGMYNYHQDIRKALPNFDGFHIFEAGAANGFADEEDQEFDGWATAAASLGSMKKGSGSEAGGSITFDDDELVDGEMDINGDEGEEEQEEEEEEEEERDDSDSDDDSVASPTAHPDDMAASEQSDAESQDSGDEEEAAKREAFFAAEDPGEKATSKARSFQQFALSRPILRALGSLSFVSPTPIQARTIPVALQGLDVVGSAVTGSGKTAAFLLPILERLLYRPRKVPTTRVAILMPTRELAVQCHNVAIALAQFTDITFAILVGGFSLREQEAVLKKRPDVVIATPGRFIDHMRNSASFTIENIEILVLDEADRMLETGFEDELDEILKTIPKSRQTMLFSATMTSSVDKLVRVGMNKPVRLSVDAKKATTTGLVQEFVRLRPGREEMRLATLCLLCKDVFKDRVIVFFRQKKDAHRVRILFGLLGLKAGELHGSMTQGQRIQAVDAFRDGQTSHLLATDLASRGLDIKNVQSVINYEAPQTHEIYVHRVGRTARAGRSGRSCTIAAEPDRKIVKAVVKSARQTGAKIAPRTLDAKAVDAMQEKIEELLPEIEEILEEEKEEKQLAQVEQELTKSENLVKHEAEIMSRPKRTWFETESDKKEAKRKAVMELNGVKPKTPGKKLSNKDKKRLDARRERKEGQAGGLSKRALKKNKNADGAAVKREKFKLRLWNCKSLKRKA
;
A
#
# COMPACT_ATOMS: atom_id res chain seq x y z
N MET A 1 15.67 10.01 -59.20
CA MET A 1 16.20 8.83 -59.93
C MET A 1 17.38 8.33 -59.12
N GLY A 2 17.41 7.04 -58.77
CA GLY A 2 18.55 6.44 -58.08
C GLY A 2 19.65 6.05 -59.07
N ASP A 3 20.88 6.03 -58.59
CA ASP A 3 22.04 5.53 -59.34
C ASP A 3 22.02 3.98 -59.34
N PRO A 4 22.08 3.29 -60.50
CA PRO A 4 22.07 1.83 -60.57
C PRO A 4 23.29 1.13 -59.94
N GLY A 5 24.31 1.87 -59.51
CA GLY A 5 25.63 1.33 -59.16
C GLY A 5 25.88 0.89 -57.71
N MET A 6 24.93 0.99 -56.77
CA MET A 6 25.21 0.63 -55.36
C MET A 6 25.31 -0.89 -55.13
N THR A 7 26.54 -1.37 -55.05
CA THR A 7 26.94 -2.63 -54.42
C THR A 7 26.29 -2.81 -53.05
N ASN A 8 25.89 -4.06 -52.72
CA ASN A 8 25.17 -4.47 -51.51
C ASN A 8 25.52 -3.59 -50.27
N PRO A 9 24.62 -2.70 -49.82
CA PRO A 9 24.96 -1.69 -48.83
C PRO A 9 25.30 -2.37 -47.50
N LYS A 10 26.55 -2.16 -47.04
CA LYS A 10 27.04 -2.69 -45.75
C LYS A 10 25.99 -2.49 -44.66
N LEU A 11 25.60 -3.57 -43.99
CA LEU A 11 24.58 -3.54 -42.94
C LEU A 11 25.03 -2.61 -41.82
N LYS A 12 24.50 -1.38 -41.81
CA LYS A 12 24.75 -0.39 -40.76
C LYS A 12 24.25 -0.94 -39.43
N THR A 13 25.16 -1.33 -38.55
CA THR A 13 24.86 -1.97 -37.25
C THR A 13 24.71 -0.97 -36.12
N GLN A 14 25.36 0.20 -36.21
CA GLN A 14 25.49 1.16 -35.12
C GLN A 14 24.66 2.43 -35.36
N LEU A 15 24.12 3.01 -34.30
CA LEU A 15 23.28 4.21 -34.40
C LEU A 15 24.03 5.46 -34.88
N TRP A 16 25.34 5.58 -34.62
CA TRP A 16 26.12 6.73 -35.08
C TRP A 16 26.26 6.80 -36.61
N GLU A 17 26.08 5.69 -37.34
CA GLU A 17 26.13 5.63 -38.80
C GLU A 17 24.99 6.40 -39.49
N TYR A 18 24.03 6.93 -38.73
CA TYR A 18 22.89 7.74 -39.19
C TYR A 18 23.02 9.22 -38.80
N GLY A 19 24.06 9.60 -38.06
CA GLY A 19 24.29 10.99 -37.66
C GLY A 19 24.59 11.88 -38.86
N ARG A 20 23.74 12.89 -39.10
CA ARG A 20 23.91 13.83 -40.22
C ARG A 20 23.29 15.19 -39.90
N ARG A 21 24.06 16.25 -40.13
CA ARG A 21 23.56 17.61 -39.94
C ARG A 21 22.73 18.07 -41.15
N ARG A 22 21.43 18.31 -40.92
CA ARG A 22 20.49 18.81 -41.96
C ARG A 22 20.55 20.32 -42.18
N ARG A 23 20.77 21.10 -41.11
CA ARG A 23 20.78 22.57 -41.07
C ARG A 23 21.57 23.05 -39.84
N THR A 24 21.76 24.35 -39.69
CA THR A 24 22.68 24.95 -38.69
C THR A 24 22.01 25.88 -37.68
N ASP A 25 20.67 25.95 -37.70
CA ASP A 25 19.88 26.95 -37.00
C ASP A 25 18.71 26.33 -36.22
N GLY A 26 18.14 27.08 -35.28
CA GLY A 26 17.07 26.60 -34.40
C GLY A 26 17.52 25.38 -33.58
N PRO A 27 16.76 24.27 -33.55
CA PRO A 27 17.16 23.06 -32.80
C PRO A 27 18.40 22.35 -33.37
N TYR A 28 18.94 22.79 -34.52
CA TYR A 28 20.18 22.25 -35.10
C TYR A 28 21.39 23.20 -34.93
N ALA A 29 21.29 24.23 -34.09
CA ALA A 29 22.41 25.09 -33.74
C ALA A 29 23.54 24.32 -33.02
N ASP A 30 24.77 24.83 -33.12
CA ASP A 30 25.86 24.43 -32.23
C ASP A 30 25.74 25.17 -30.90
N ASN A 31 26.20 24.55 -29.81
CA ASN A 31 26.07 25.07 -28.44
C ASN A 31 24.61 25.44 -28.09
N LEU A 32 23.68 24.56 -28.45
CA LEU A 32 22.25 24.74 -28.23
C LEU A 32 21.90 24.76 -26.73
N GLU A 33 21.70 25.94 -26.17
CA GLU A 33 21.22 26.09 -24.79
C GLU A 33 19.70 25.92 -24.69
N VAL A 34 19.24 25.02 -23.81
CA VAL A 34 17.84 24.72 -23.53
C VAL A 34 17.62 24.51 -22.02
N ASP A 35 16.37 24.38 -21.60
CA ASP A 35 16.04 23.99 -20.22
C ASP A 35 16.03 22.46 -20.12
N ALA A 36 15.32 21.81 -21.05
CA ALA A 36 15.26 20.35 -21.17
C ALA A 36 15.65 19.87 -22.57
N LEU A 37 16.51 18.86 -22.65
CA LEU A 37 16.80 18.13 -23.88
C LEU A 37 16.18 16.73 -23.80
N VAL A 38 15.38 16.39 -24.80
CA VAL A 38 14.69 15.09 -24.92
C VAL A 38 15.41 14.25 -25.98
N VAL A 39 15.76 13.00 -25.65
CA VAL A 39 16.44 12.08 -26.58
C VAL A 39 15.44 11.02 -27.06
N GLY A 40 15.10 11.05 -28.35
CA GLY A 40 14.15 10.16 -29.01
C GLY A 40 12.77 10.78 -29.25
N GLY A 41 12.28 10.72 -30.50
CA GLY A 41 11.01 11.25 -30.99
C GLY A 41 9.88 10.21 -31.09
N GLY A 42 9.92 9.15 -30.28
CA GLY A 42 8.80 8.21 -30.10
C GLY A 42 7.75 8.73 -29.10
N PHE A 43 6.78 7.89 -28.73
CA PHE A 43 5.72 8.22 -27.75
C PHE A 43 6.25 8.92 -26.49
N GLY A 44 7.32 8.40 -25.88
CA GLY A 44 7.93 8.95 -24.67
C GLY A 44 8.39 10.40 -24.84
N GLY A 45 9.16 10.67 -25.89
CA GLY A 45 9.70 12.00 -26.13
C GLY A 45 8.64 12.98 -26.60
N VAL A 46 7.70 12.55 -27.45
CA VAL A 46 6.54 13.37 -27.86
C VAL A 46 5.71 13.81 -26.64
N PHE A 47 5.45 12.89 -25.70
CA PHE A 47 4.66 13.22 -24.51
C PHE A 47 5.42 14.19 -23.58
N CYS A 48 6.68 13.90 -23.24
CA CYS A 48 7.49 14.79 -22.40
C CYS A 48 7.76 16.16 -23.04
N PHE A 49 7.96 16.21 -24.35
CA PHE A 49 8.10 17.47 -25.08
C PHE A 49 6.84 18.33 -24.98
N TRP A 50 5.67 17.73 -25.16
CA TRP A 50 4.38 18.41 -25.02
C TRP A 50 4.15 18.90 -23.58
N SER A 51 4.39 18.06 -22.58
CA SER A 51 4.16 18.42 -21.18
C SER A 51 5.14 19.48 -20.68
N LEU A 52 6.43 19.38 -20.98
CA LEU A 52 7.43 20.37 -20.54
C LEU A 52 7.25 21.73 -21.23
N ARG A 53 6.87 21.77 -22.52
CA ARG A 53 6.50 23.03 -23.20
C ARG A 53 5.23 23.66 -22.63
N LYS A 54 4.27 22.85 -22.16
CA LYS A 54 3.04 23.35 -21.52
C LYS A 54 3.32 24.06 -20.20
N GLU A 55 4.31 23.58 -19.44
CA GLU A 55 4.81 24.24 -18.23
C GLU A 55 5.83 25.37 -18.53
N GLY A 56 5.98 25.76 -19.81
CA GLY A 56 6.74 26.94 -20.26
C GLY A 56 8.22 26.70 -20.56
N LEU A 57 8.74 25.48 -20.41
CA LEU A 57 10.18 25.19 -20.54
C LEU A 57 10.64 25.12 -22.00
N LYS A 58 11.79 25.74 -22.30
CA LYS A 58 12.45 25.65 -23.60
C LYS A 58 12.97 24.22 -23.81
N THR A 59 12.21 23.44 -24.58
CA THR A 59 12.43 22.00 -24.76
C THR A 59 12.68 21.66 -26.23
N VAL A 60 13.69 20.84 -26.51
CA VAL A 60 14.04 20.35 -27.87
C VAL A 60 14.18 18.83 -27.85
N ILE A 61 13.75 18.18 -28.94
CA ILE A 61 13.97 16.74 -29.16
C ILE A 61 15.19 16.54 -30.07
N PHE A 62 16.13 15.68 -29.67
CA PHE A 62 17.12 15.07 -30.56
C PHE A 62 16.65 13.65 -30.93
N GLU A 63 16.33 13.43 -32.20
CA GLU A 63 15.94 12.12 -32.76
C GLU A 63 17.03 11.63 -33.71
N ALA A 64 17.44 10.37 -33.58
CA ALA A 64 18.44 9.74 -34.43
C ALA A 64 17.94 9.51 -35.86
N GLY A 65 16.64 9.32 -36.03
CA GLY A 65 15.96 9.04 -37.28
C GLY A 65 15.59 10.29 -38.07
N THR A 66 14.85 10.05 -39.16
CA THR A 66 14.53 11.05 -40.18
C THR A 66 13.23 11.81 -39.90
N ASP A 67 12.36 11.26 -39.03
CA ASP A 67 11.01 11.75 -38.69
C ASP A 67 10.51 11.15 -37.34
N LEU A 68 9.37 11.62 -36.82
CA LEU A 68 8.77 11.21 -35.54
C LEU A 68 8.12 9.81 -35.55
N GLY A 69 8.16 9.14 -34.41
CA GLY A 69 7.49 7.85 -34.18
C GLY A 69 8.40 6.75 -33.60
N GLY A 70 9.71 7.02 -33.48
CA GLY A 70 10.68 6.11 -32.90
C GLY A 70 10.63 4.72 -33.54
N THR A 71 10.28 3.70 -32.75
CA THR A 71 10.09 2.30 -33.19
C THR A 71 9.27 2.17 -34.49
N TRP A 72 8.27 3.02 -34.72
CA TRP A 72 7.40 2.94 -35.91
C TRP A 72 7.96 3.61 -37.16
N ARG A 73 9.06 4.36 -37.05
CA ARG A 73 9.90 4.74 -38.19
C ARG A 73 10.95 3.65 -38.46
N TRP A 74 11.66 3.17 -37.43
CA TRP A 74 12.75 2.20 -37.59
C TRP A 74 12.33 0.76 -37.94
N ASN A 75 11.28 0.22 -37.30
CA ASN A 75 10.89 -1.19 -37.38
C ASN A 75 9.75 -1.41 -38.41
N CYS A 76 9.96 -0.99 -39.66
CA CYS A 76 8.96 -1.02 -40.74
C CYS A 76 8.88 -2.33 -41.55
N TYR A 77 9.27 -3.45 -40.94
CA TYR A 77 9.33 -4.76 -41.60
C TYR A 77 7.96 -5.27 -42.11
N PRO A 78 7.94 -6.21 -43.08
CA PRO A 78 6.70 -6.74 -43.64
C PRO A 78 5.79 -7.35 -42.56
N GLY A 79 4.56 -6.84 -42.45
CA GLY A 79 3.62 -7.25 -41.41
C GLY A 79 3.79 -6.56 -40.05
N ALA A 80 4.67 -5.56 -39.91
CA ALA A 80 4.82 -4.82 -38.66
C ALA A 80 3.52 -4.08 -38.27
N MET A 81 2.96 -4.44 -37.12
CA MET A 81 1.70 -3.92 -36.59
C MET A 81 1.66 -3.99 -35.06
N VAL A 82 0.77 -3.23 -34.44
CA VAL A 82 0.62 -3.19 -32.97
C VAL A 82 0.09 -4.51 -32.41
N ASP A 83 0.38 -4.74 -31.12
CA ASP A 83 -0.17 -5.85 -30.33
C ASP A 83 -1.16 -5.38 -29.25
N SER A 84 -1.50 -4.10 -29.23
CA SER A 84 -2.42 -3.46 -28.28
C SER A 84 -3.63 -2.90 -29.04
N GLU A 85 -4.85 -3.07 -28.52
CA GLU A 85 -6.09 -2.85 -29.27
C GLU A 85 -6.54 -1.38 -29.22
N VAL A 86 -6.99 -0.79 -30.33
CA VAL A 86 -7.51 0.59 -30.34
C VAL A 86 -8.65 0.78 -29.31
N PRO A 87 -8.62 1.79 -28.41
CA PRO A 87 -7.71 2.95 -28.36
C PRO A 87 -6.56 2.86 -27.33
N GLU A 88 -6.10 1.66 -26.95
CA GLU A 88 -4.99 1.48 -25.97
C GLU A 88 -3.68 2.10 -26.45
N TYR A 89 -3.35 1.93 -27.74
CA TYR A 89 -2.04 2.22 -28.31
C TYR A 89 -1.86 3.65 -28.85
N GLN A 90 -2.29 4.64 -28.06
CA GLN A 90 -2.20 6.06 -28.43
C GLN A 90 -2.09 6.95 -27.18
N LEU A 91 -1.75 8.23 -27.41
CA LEU A 91 -1.72 9.23 -26.36
C LEU A 91 -3.13 9.60 -25.91
N SER A 92 -3.30 9.84 -24.60
CA SER A 92 -4.55 10.35 -24.02
C SER A 92 -4.78 11.85 -24.23
N ILE A 93 -3.77 12.57 -24.77
CA ILE A 93 -3.82 14.01 -25.06
C ILE A 93 -5.07 14.31 -25.91
N PRO A 94 -6.07 15.03 -25.37
CA PRO A 94 -7.40 15.14 -25.98
C PRO A 94 -7.37 15.64 -27.43
N GLU A 95 -6.46 16.55 -27.73
CA GLU A 95 -6.30 17.19 -29.03
C GLU A 95 -5.92 16.17 -30.11
N THR A 96 -5.07 15.19 -29.78
CA THR A 96 -4.56 14.18 -30.73
C THR A 96 -5.58 13.11 -31.13
N TRP A 97 -6.60 12.85 -30.30
CA TRP A 97 -7.58 11.79 -30.56
C TRP A 97 -8.99 12.29 -30.86
N LYS A 98 -9.35 13.53 -30.52
CA LYS A 98 -10.64 14.14 -30.93
C LYS A 98 -10.86 13.99 -32.43
N THR A 99 -9.83 14.27 -33.24
CA THR A 99 -9.95 14.34 -34.71
C THR A 99 -9.36 13.15 -35.48
N TYR A 100 -8.54 12.28 -34.85
CA TYR A 100 -7.99 11.07 -35.49
C TYR A 100 -8.89 9.84 -35.39
N ASN A 101 -8.96 9.00 -36.41
CA ASN A 101 -9.66 7.70 -36.40
C ASN A 101 -8.77 6.64 -37.07
N TRP A 102 -8.76 5.42 -36.53
CA TRP A 102 -8.01 4.28 -37.07
C TRP A 102 -8.83 3.49 -38.10
N PRO A 103 -8.24 2.85 -39.11
CA PRO A 103 -8.97 2.00 -40.05
C PRO A 103 -9.14 0.55 -39.56
N SER A 104 -8.40 0.15 -38.52
CA SER A 104 -8.44 -1.20 -37.93
C SER A 104 -8.23 -1.17 -36.42
N ASN A 105 -8.58 -2.25 -35.71
CA ASN A 105 -8.38 -2.33 -34.24
C ASN A 105 -6.95 -2.70 -33.82
N TYR A 106 -6.11 -3.17 -34.75
CA TYR A 106 -4.68 -3.39 -34.55
C TYR A 106 -3.90 -2.74 -35.72
N PRO A 107 -3.71 -1.40 -35.70
CA PRO A 107 -3.11 -0.65 -36.79
C PRO A 107 -1.68 -1.10 -37.18
N THR A 108 -1.38 -0.94 -38.47
CA THR A 108 -0.05 -1.23 -39.03
C THR A 108 0.96 -0.11 -38.74
N TYR A 109 2.25 -0.36 -38.98
CA TYR A 109 3.28 0.67 -38.84
C TYR A 109 3.02 1.91 -39.71
N LYS A 110 2.34 1.76 -40.86
CA LYS A 110 1.98 2.88 -41.76
C LYS A 110 0.95 3.79 -41.09
N GLU A 111 -0.13 3.20 -40.57
CA GLU A 111 -1.16 3.90 -39.80
C GLU A 111 -0.61 4.54 -38.51
N LEU A 112 0.42 3.95 -37.90
CA LEU A 112 1.13 4.55 -36.78
C LEU A 112 1.96 5.78 -37.19
N ARG A 113 2.62 5.75 -38.36
CA ARG A 113 3.30 6.94 -38.92
C ARG A 113 2.30 8.05 -39.20
N ASP A 114 1.16 7.74 -39.82
CA ASP A 114 0.05 8.68 -40.06
C ASP A 114 -0.47 9.31 -38.76
N TYR A 115 -0.55 8.54 -37.67
CA TYR A 115 -0.90 9.05 -36.34
C TYR A 115 0.17 9.99 -35.76
N PHE A 116 1.47 9.70 -35.92
CA PHE A 116 2.53 10.62 -35.50
C PHE A 116 2.53 11.92 -36.33
N ASP A 117 2.24 11.83 -37.63
CA ASP A 117 2.08 13.01 -38.49
C ASP A 117 0.82 13.82 -38.16
N HIS A 118 -0.24 13.16 -37.66
CA HIS A 118 -1.39 13.84 -37.05
C HIS A 118 -1.03 14.52 -35.73
N CYS A 119 -0.29 13.85 -34.83
CA CYS A 119 0.16 14.43 -33.57
C CYS A 119 1.02 15.68 -33.79
N ASP A 120 1.94 15.65 -34.76
CA ASP A 120 2.74 16.81 -35.13
C ASP A 120 1.88 17.99 -35.61
N LYS A 121 0.95 17.73 -36.54
CA LYS A 121 0.01 18.74 -37.05
C LYS A 121 -0.82 19.42 -35.95
N VAL A 122 -1.03 18.74 -34.83
CA VAL A 122 -1.87 19.22 -33.72
C VAL A 122 -1.06 19.81 -32.56
N LEU A 123 0.19 19.39 -32.36
CA LEU A 123 1.03 19.77 -31.21
C LEU A 123 2.31 20.55 -31.56
N ASP A 124 2.61 20.76 -32.85
CA ASP A 124 3.82 21.43 -33.37
C ASP A 124 5.13 20.88 -32.78
N ILE A 125 5.52 19.68 -33.22
CA ILE A 125 6.63 18.92 -32.63
C ILE A 125 7.88 19.02 -33.51
N LYS A 126 7.74 18.87 -34.83
CA LYS A 126 8.86 18.90 -35.79
C LYS A 126 9.56 20.26 -35.82
N SER A 127 8.89 21.36 -35.44
CA SER A 127 9.49 22.71 -35.37
C SER A 127 10.65 22.81 -34.36
N GLN A 128 10.61 22.02 -33.29
CA GLN A 128 11.63 21.95 -32.23
C GLN A 128 12.30 20.56 -32.15
N THR A 129 12.27 19.79 -33.24
CA THR A 129 12.94 18.49 -33.32
C THR A 129 14.14 18.56 -34.26
N ALA A 130 15.30 18.15 -33.75
CA ALA A 130 16.50 17.91 -34.54
C ALA A 130 16.56 16.43 -34.93
N PHE A 131 16.26 16.14 -36.20
CA PHE A 131 16.40 14.81 -36.81
C PHE A 131 17.86 14.51 -37.15
N GLU A 132 18.18 13.23 -37.41
CA GLU A 132 19.54 12.74 -37.68
C GLU A 132 20.56 13.12 -36.58
N SER A 133 20.07 13.34 -35.36
CA SER A 133 20.78 13.86 -34.18
C SER A 133 21.10 12.76 -33.17
N VAL A 134 21.98 11.85 -33.57
CA VAL A 134 22.41 10.73 -32.74
C VAL A 134 23.29 11.23 -31.59
N VAL A 135 22.83 11.11 -30.35
CA VAL A 135 23.64 11.40 -29.15
C VAL A 135 24.70 10.31 -28.97
N VAL A 136 25.94 10.71 -28.68
CA VAL A 136 27.10 9.80 -28.51
C VAL A 136 27.89 10.03 -27.23
N GLU A 137 27.69 11.17 -26.55
CA GLU A 137 28.37 11.53 -25.31
C GLU A 137 27.48 12.50 -24.52
N ALA A 138 27.32 12.26 -23.21
CA ALA A 138 26.67 13.19 -22.30
C ALA A 138 27.36 13.21 -20.92
N LYS A 139 27.63 14.42 -20.40
CA LYS A 139 28.33 14.68 -19.13
C LYS A 139 27.59 15.75 -18.34
N PHE A 140 27.40 15.55 -17.04
CA PHE A 140 26.81 16.57 -16.16
C PHE A 140 27.91 17.41 -15.51
N ASN A 141 27.80 18.73 -15.61
CA ASN A 141 28.63 19.66 -14.86
C ASN A 141 27.90 20.08 -13.57
N THR A 142 28.46 19.71 -12.42
CA THR A 142 27.91 19.97 -11.09
C THR A 142 27.99 21.44 -10.68
N ASP A 143 29.03 22.18 -11.09
CA ASP A 143 29.21 23.61 -10.80
C ASP A 143 28.14 24.48 -11.47
N GLU A 144 27.78 24.16 -12.71
CA GLU A 144 26.70 24.82 -13.46
C GLU A 144 25.33 24.19 -13.21
N GLY A 145 25.27 22.93 -12.79
CA GLY A 145 24.03 22.15 -12.69
C GLY A 145 23.41 21.81 -14.05
N ARG A 146 24.24 21.55 -15.07
CA ARG A 146 23.79 21.38 -16.46
C ARG A 146 24.49 20.21 -17.18
N TRP A 147 23.71 19.49 -17.99
CA TRP A 147 24.16 18.48 -18.94
C TRP A 147 24.77 19.13 -20.18
N TYR A 148 25.98 18.68 -20.53
CA TYR A 148 26.60 18.85 -21.84
C TYR A 148 26.35 17.58 -22.66
N VAL A 149 25.72 17.73 -23.82
CA VAL A 149 25.33 16.60 -24.69
C VAL A 149 25.87 16.83 -26.08
N LYS A 150 26.45 15.78 -26.68
CA LYS A 150 27.15 15.84 -27.97
C LYS A 150 26.62 14.77 -28.91
N THR A 151 26.54 15.13 -30.18
CA THR A 151 26.02 14.27 -31.25
C THR A 151 27.13 13.75 -32.18
N ALA A 152 26.84 12.67 -32.91
CA ALA A 152 27.78 12.03 -33.83
C ALA A 152 28.29 12.96 -34.95
N ASP A 153 27.50 13.98 -35.33
CA ASP A 153 27.89 14.98 -36.33
C ASP A 153 28.59 16.23 -35.73
N GLY A 154 28.95 16.17 -34.44
CA GLY A 154 29.76 17.17 -33.75
C GLY A 154 29.00 18.29 -33.06
N ARG A 155 27.66 18.41 -33.23
CA ARG A 155 26.88 19.45 -32.52
C ARG A 155 26.86 19.19 -31.02
N THR A 156 26.80 20.29 -30.28
CA THR A 156 26.73 20.36 -28.81
C THR A 156 25.43 21.01 -28.34
N ALA A 157 24.90 20.54 -27.21
CA ALA A 157 23.75 21.12 -26.51
C ALA A 157 24.00 21.18 -25.00
N LYS A 158 23.36 22.14 -24.32
CA LYS A 158 23.50 22.41 -22.89
C LYS A 158 22.13 22.56 -22.24
N ALA A 159 21.78 21.68 -21.30
CA ALA A 159 20.45 21.57 -20.71
C ALA A 159 20.50 21.48 -19.17
N LYS A 160 19.48 21.97 -18.44
CA LYS A 160 19.34 21.68 -17.00
C LYS A 160 18.83 20.26 -16.76
N TYR A 161 17.98 19.76 -17.67
CA TYR A 161 17.36 18.44 -17.63
C TYR A 161 17.67 17.62 -18.88
N LEU A 162 17.94 16.32 -18.69
CA LEU A 162 18.13 15.35 -19.77
C LEU A 162 17.06 14.26 -19.66
N VAL A 163 16.20 14.13 -20.67
CA VAL A 163 15.06 13.20 -20.67
C VAL A 163 15.23 12.15 -21.77
N ILE A 164 15.60 10.93 -21.38
CA ILE A 164 15.94 9.84 -22.29
C ILE A 164 14.69 9.00 -22.60
N ALA A 165 14.16 9.17 -23.80
CA ALA A 165 13.01 8.43 -24.33
C ALA A 165 13.41 7.44 -25.44
N ALA A 166 14.66 6.96 -25.43
CA ALA A 166 15.22 6.04 -26.43
C ALA A 166 14.52 4.67 -26.50
N GLY A 167 13.87 4.24 -25.42
CA GLY A 167 13.10 3.00 -25.34
C GLY A 167 13.95 1.72 -25.38
N PHE A 168 13.28 0.57 -25.21
CA PHE A 168 13.95 -0.73 -25.06
C PHE A 168 14.61 -1.31 -26.34
N ALA A 169 14.33 -0.74 -27.51
CA ALA A 169 14.60 -1.34 -28.83
C ALA A 169 15.70 -0.63 -29.64
N ALA A 170 16.48 0.25 -29.02
CA ALA A 170 17.49 1.05 -29.73
C ALA A 170 18.67 0.22 -30.26
N LYS A 171 19.21 -0.69 -29.44
CA LYS A 171 20.38 -1.53 -29.76
C LYS A 171 19.92 -2.92 -30.19
N ARG A 172 19.98 -3.20 -31.49
CA ARG A 172 19.66 -4.50 -32.09
C ARG A 172 20.66 -5.58 -31.70
N TYR A 173 20.23 -6.85 -31.65
CA TYR A 173 21.10 -8.00 -31.41
C TYR A 173 21.12 -8.90 -32.63
N VAL A 174 22.27 -8.96 -33.30
CA VAL A 174 22.62 -9.99 -34.28
C VAL A 174 23.69 -10.86 -33.61
N PRO A 175 23.52 -12.21 -33.53
CA PRO A 175 24.56 -13.10 -33.05
C PRO A 175 25.82 -13.00 -33.90
N ASP A 176 26.98 -13.28 -33.31
CA ASP A 176 28.26 -13.31 -34.02
C ASP A 176 28.34 -14.57 -34.91
N TRP A 177 27.88 -14.42 -36.15
CA TRP A 177 27.89 -15.48 -37.18
C TRP A 177 28.96 -15.16 -38.23
N PRO A 178 30.08 -15.91 -38.27
CA PRO A 178 31.11 -15.71 -39.27
C PRO A 178 30.56 -15.85 -40.70
N GLY A 179 30.98 -14.96 -41.60
CA GLY A 179 30.62 -15.02 -43.01
C GLY A 179 29.32 -14.32 -43.39
N ILE A 180 28.60 -13.69 -42.46
CA ILE A 180 27.39 -12.89 -42.76
C ILE A 180 27.67 -11.79 -43.79
N GLU A 181 28.90 -11.28 -43.83
CA GLU A 181 29.41 -10.30 -44.78
C GLU A 181 29.72 -10.84 -46.19
N LYS A 182 29.71 -12.18 -46.36
CA LYS A 182 29.98 -12.87 -47.64
C LYS A 182 28.69 -13.19 -48.40
N PHE A 183 27.55 -13.23 -47.71
CA PHE A 183 26.26 -13.59 -48.28
C PHE A 183 25.88 -12.65 -49.42
N LYS A 184 25.64 -13.21 -50.62
CA LYS A 184 25.40 -12.44 -51.84
C LYS A 184 23.93 -12.00 -51.99
N GLY A 185 23.03 -12.60 -51.23
CA GLY A 185 21.63 -12.20 -51.16
C GLY A 185 21.39 -10.98 -50.28
N ILE A 186 20.11 -10.68 -50.05
CA ILE A 186 19.68 -9.52 -49.23
C ILE A 186 19.55 -9.95 -47.77
N VAL A 187 20.31 -9.35 -46.85
CA VAL A 187 20.24 -9.66 -45.41
C VAL A 187 20.02 -8.42 -44.55
N HIS A 188 18.95 -8.43 -43.74
CA HIS A 188 18.59 -7.33 -42.84
C HIS A 188 18.10 -7.84 -41.49
N HIS A 189 18.35 -7.06 -40.43
CA HIS A 189 17.69 -7.26 -39.14
C HIS A 189 16.27 -6.67 -39.20
N SER A 190 15.28 -7.28 -38.55
CA SER A 190 13.88 -6.82 -38.60
C SER A 190 13.73 -5.35 -38.14
N SER A 191 14.52 -4.93 -37.15
CA SER A 191 14.55 -3.54 -36.65
C SER A 191 15.23 -2.52 -37.56
N PHE A 192 15.66 -2.96 -38.76
CA PHE A 192 16.28 -2.12 -39.77
C PHE A 192 15.96 -2.68 -41.14
N TRP A 193 14.65 -2.77 -41.41
CA TRP A 193 14.14 -3.02 -42.73
C TRP A 193 14.22 -1.73 -43.56
N PRO A 194 14.52 -1.78 -44.88
CA PRO A 194 14.38 -0.61 -45.73
C PRO A 194 12.92 -0.16 -45.85
N ASP A 195 12.70 1.15 -45.99
CA ASP A 195 11.39 1.73 -46.34
C ASP A 195 10.92 1.32 -47.76
N GLU A 196 11.84 0.89 -48.61
CA GLU A 196 11.55 0.36 -49.95
C GLU A 196 11.09 -1.10 -49.87
N GLU A 197 9.97 -1.42 -50.52
CA GLU A 197 9.32 -2.73 -50.39
C GLU A 197 10.07 -3.82 -51.18
N ILE A 198 10.90 -4.61 -50.47
CA ILE A 198 11.60 -5.74 -51.07
C ILE A 198 10.61 -6.87 -51.40
N SER A 199 10.33 -7.06 -52.69
CA SER A 199 9.55 -8.21 -53.15
C SER A 199 10.26 -9.55 -52.85
N VAL A 200 9.51 -10.47 -52.24
CA VAL A 200 9.89 -11.87 -51.97
C VAL A 200 9.31 -12.85 -53.01
N GLN A 201 8.54 -12.36 -53.99
CA GLN A 201 7.79 -13.22 -54.92
C GLN A 201 8.73 -14.15 -55.69
N GLY A 202 8.54 -15.47 -55.52
CA GLY A 202 9.36 -16.50 -56.18
C GLY A 202 10.77 -16.72 -55.60
N LYS A 203 11.17 -16.00 -54.54
CA LYS A 203 12.48 -16.15 -53.88
C LYS A 203 12.49 -17.21 -52.79
N LYS A 204 13.66 -17.81 -52.54
CA LYS A 204 13.99 -18.55 -51.32
C LYS A 204 14.27 -17.57 -50.17
N CYS A 205 13.47 -17.63 -49.11
CA CYS A 205 13.51 -16.69 -48.00
C CYS A 205 13.79 -17.40 -46.66
N ALA A 206 14.60 -16.80 -45.79
CA ALA A 206 14.80 -17.26 -44.41
C ALA A 206 14.31 -16.23 -43.38
N ILE A 207 13.72 -16.71 -42.29
CA ILE A 207 13.44 -15.92 -41.08
C ILE A 207 14.16 -16.59 -39.92
N ILE A 208 15.12 -15.90 -39.30
CA ILE A 208 15.86 -16.43 -38.15
C ILE A 208 15.34 -15.83 -36.86
N GLY A 209 14.68 -16.65 -36.04
CA GLY A 209 14.09 -16.23 -34.77
C GLY A 209 12.58 -16.03 -34.82
N THR A 210 11.90 -16.55 -33.79
CA THR A 210 10.44 -16.63 -33.63
C THR A 210 9.91 -15.64 -32.58
N GLY A 211 10.58 -14.49 -32.43
CA GLY A 211 10.03 -13.34 -31.71
C GLY A 211 8.80 -12.76 -32.42
N ALA A 212 8.20 -11.71 -31.86
CA ALA A 212 7.02 -11.07 -32.45
C ALA A 212 7.24 -10.65 -33.92
N SER A 213 8.41 -10.09 -34.23
CA SER A 213 8.79 -9.76 -35.61
C SER A 213 8.84 -10.97 -36.54
N GLY A 214 9.42 -12.10 -36.08
CA GLY A 214 9.47 -13.33 -36.88
C GLY A 214 8.07 -13.89 -37.16
N VAL A 215 7.17 -13.86 -36.17
CA VAL A 215 5.77 -14.26 -36.31
C VAL A 215 4.99 -13.35 -37.27
N GLN A 216 5.21 -12.04 -37.23
CA GLN A 216 4.60 -11.08 -38.15
C GLN A 216 5.13 -11.23 -39.59
N ILE A 217 6.46 -11.33 -39.78
CA ILE A 217 7.09 -11.49 -41.11
C ILE A 217 6.72 -12.85 -41.74
N THR A 218 6.60 -13.92 -40.94
CA THR A 218 6.14 -15.24 -41.43
C THR A 218 4.73 -15.13 -42.04
N GLN A 219 3.83 -14.35 -41.44
CA GLN A 219 2.48 -14.13 -41.96
C GLN A 219 2.46 -13.26 -43.24
N ALA A 220 3.43 -12.35 -43.40
CA ALA A 220 3.58 -11.55 -44.63
C ALA A 220 4.21 -12.34 -45.79
N TRP A 221 5.19 -13.21 -45.51
CA TRP A 221 5.96 -13.94 -46.53
C TRP A 221 5.40 -15.31 -46.88
N GLY A 222 4.79 -16.05 -45.95
CA GLY A 222 4.20 -17.37 -46.24
C GLY A 222 3.25 -17.41 -47.45
N PRO A 223 2.43 -16.36 -47.69
CA PRO A 223 1.58 -16.26 -48.88
C PRO A 223 2.29 -15.91 -50.21
N THR A 224 3.53 -15.45 -50.20
CA THR A 224 4.17 -14.75 -51.34
C THR A 224 5.56 -15.27 -51.71
N ALA A 225 6.36 -15.73 -50.74
CA ALA A 225 7.69 -16.29 -50.97
C ALA A 225 7.64 -17.57 -51.83
N GLY A 226 8.65 -17.78 -52.69
CA GLY A 226 8.77 -18.99 -53.49
C GLY A 226 9.05 -20.22 -52.61
N GLU A 227 9.95 -20.06 -51.64
CA GLU A 227 10.17 -20.97 -50.52
C GLU A 227 10.46 -20.14 -49.26
N LEU A 228 10.00 -20.58 -48.09
CA LEU A 228 10.22 -19.93 -46.81
C LEU A 228 10.67 -20.93 -45.74
N LYS A 229 11.83 -20.69 -45.12
CA LYS A 229 12.30 -21.46 -43.94
C LYS A 229 12.37 -20.58 -42.70
N VAL A 230 11.70 -21.01 -41.63
CA VAL A 230 11.69 -20.32 -40.33
C VAL A 230 12.60 -21.08 -39.35
N PHE A 231 13.73 -20.49 -39.00
CA PHE A 231 14.71 -21.07 -38.08
C PHE A 231 14.30 -20.78 -36.63
N GLN A 232 13.77 -21.79 -35.95
CA GLN A 232 13.17 -21.71 -34.62
C GLN A 232 14.04 -22.37 -33.54
N ARG A 233 14.49 -21.59 -32.55
CA ARG A 233 15.15 -22.11 -31.33
C ARG A 233 14.16 -22.40 -30.18
N THR A 234 13.02 -21.73 -30.18
CA THR A 234 11.94 -21.88 -29.18
C THR A 234 10.62 -21.41 -29.80
N PRO A 235 9.52 -22.16 -29.72
CA PRO A 235 8.25 -21.70 -30.28
C PRO A 235 7.69 -20.48 -29.53
N ASN A 236 6.96 -19.64 -30.25
CA ASN A 236 6.24 -18.51 -29.67
C ASN A 236 4.89 -18.98 -29.16
N LEU A 237 4.54 -18.63 -27.92
CA LEU A 237 3.27 -19.01 -27.30
C LEU A 237 2.13 -18.07 -27.76
N THR A 238 1.93 -18.01 -29.08
CA THR A 238 1.08 -17.01 -29.76
C THR A 238 -0.40 -17.08 -29.35
N VAL A 239 -1.10 -15.94 -29.46
CA VAL A 239 -2.53 -15.80 -29.13
C VAL A 239 -3.30 -15.08 -30.25
N PRO A 240 -4.61 -15.31 -30.42
CA PRO A 240 -5.36 -14.80 -31.56
C PRO A 240 -5.63 -13.29 -31.47
N MET A 241 -5.29 -12.56 -32.53
CA MET A 241 -5.39 -11.10 -32.62
C MET A 241 -6.81 -10.57 -32.67
N ARG A 242 -7.73 -11.24 -33.38
CA ARG A 242 -9.09 -10.72 -33.69
C ARG A 242 -9.08 -9.38 -34.43
N LEU A 243 -8.19 -9.26 -35.42
CA LEU A 243 -8.13 -8.14 -36.35
C LEU A 243 -9.48 -7.93 -37.08
N ARG A 244 -9.97 -6.69 -37.06
CA ARG A 244 -11.13 -6.21 -37.82
C ARG A 244 -10.91 -4.77 -38.30
N ALA A 245 -11.65 -4.38 -39.34
CA ALA A 245 -11.77 -2.98 -39.71
C ALA A 245 -12.56 -2.19 -38.64
N LEU A 246 -12.28 -0.89 -38.54
CA LEU A 246 -13.05 0.07 -37.76
C LEU A 246 -13.71 1.09 -38.68
N THR A 247 -14.98 1.39 -38.39
CA THR A 247 -15.69 2.54 -38.95
C THR A 247 -15.29 3.84 -38.24
N ALA A 248 -15.45 4.98 -38.89
CA ALA A 248 -15.26 6.27 -38.23
C ALA A 248 -16.41 6.54 -37.24
N GLU A 249 -17.60 6.06 -37.57
CA GLU A 249 -18.85 6.18 -36.83
C GLU A 249 -18.80 5.51 -35.45
N GLU A 250 -18.29 4.27 -35.35
CA GLU A 250 -18.15 3.59 -34.06
C GLU A 250 -17.09 4.26 -33.16
N GLN A 251 -16.06 4.86 -33.77
CA GLN A 251 -15.02 5.61 -33.06
C GLN A 251 -15.57 6.95 -32.55
N TRP A 252 -16.23 7.76 -33.38
CA TRP A 252 -16.91 8.98 -32.91
C TRP A 252 -17.96 8.69 -31.83
N ALA A 253 -18.70 7.57 -31.93
CA ALA A 253 -19.68 7.16 -30.91
C ALA A 253 -19.04 6.73 -29.57
N SER A 254 -17.81 6.22 -29.59
CA SER A 254 -17.07 5.76 -28.40
C SER A 254 -16.14 6.82 -27.79
N LYS A 255 -15.69 7.81 -28.55
CA LYS A 255 -14.81 8.92 -28.10
C LYS A 255 -15.29 9.68 -26.87
N LYS A 256 -16.60 9.73 -26.62
CA LYS A 256 -17.17 10.32 -25.40
C LYS A 256 -16.80 9.57 -24.10
N TRP A 257 -16.29 8.34 -24.21
CA TRP A 257 -15.80 7.51 -23.11
C TRP A 257 -14.27 7.37 -23.10
N TYR A 258 -13.55 7.97 -24.06
CA TYR A 258 -12.10 7.82 -24.16
C TYR A 258 -11.36 8.31 -22.89
N PRO A 259 -11.74 9.41 -22.22
CA PRO A 259 -11.14 9.80 -20.94
C PRO A 259 -11.23 8.68 -19.88
N GLU A 260 -12.38 8.03 -19.75
CA GLU A 260 -12.61 6.93 -18.80
C GLU A 260 -11.86 5.64 -19.21
N LEU A 261 -11.65 5.41 -20.51
CA LEU A 261 -10.79 4.32 -21.00
C LEU A 261 -9.30 4.60 -20.71
N PHE A 262 -8.86 5.86 -20.85
CA PHE A 262 -7.49 6.28 -20.53
C PHE A 262 -7.21 6.29 -19.02
N ASP A 263 -8.21 6.53 -18.17
CA ASP A 263 -8.14 6.31 -16.73
C ASP A 263 -8.14 4.80 -16.37
N LEU A 264 -9.04 4.00 -16.98
CA LEU A 264 -9.12 2.56 -16.74
C LEU A 264 -7.80 1.85 -17.01
N ARG A 265 -7.15 2.15 -18.15
CA ARG A 265 -5.90 1.47 -18.53
C ARG A 265 -4.79 1.66 -17.50
N GLU A 266 -4.73 2.80 -16.81
CA GLU A 266 -3.72 3.07 -15.76
C GLU A 266 -3.96 2.27 -14.47
N ARG A 267 -5.20 1.81 -14.25
CA ARG A 267 -5.59 0.97 -13.10
C ARG A 267 -5.39 -0.53 -13.36
N CYS A 268 -5.25 -0.94 -14.62
CA CYS A 268 -5.09 -2.34 -15.02
C CYS A 268 -3.61 -2.77 -15.05
N PHE A 269 -3.32 -4.01 -14.62
CA PHE A 269 -1.96 -4.53 -14.41
C PHE A 269 -0.97 -4.21 -15.55
N GLY A 270 -1.34 -4.55 -16.79
CA GLY A 270 -0.50 -4.35 -17.97
C GLY A 270 -0.75 -3.06 -18.74
N GLY A 271 -1.51 -2.10 -18.21
CA GLY A 271 -1.78 -0.86 -18.95
C GLY A 271 -2.78 -0.98 -20.11
N PHE A 272 -3.59 -2.04 -20.13
CA PHE A 272 -4.63 -2.36 -21.13
C PHE A 272 -6.04 -2.10 -20.57
N LEU A 273 -7.10 -2.20 -21.36
CA LEU A 273 -8.50 -2.02 -20.92
C LEU A 273 -9.09 -3.26 -20.21
N TYR A 274 -8.22 -4.06 -19.59
CA TYR A 274 -8.53 -5.29 -18.87
C TYR A 274 -7.39 -5.64 -17.90
N GLY A 275 -7.73 -6.26 -16.78
CA GLY A 275 -6.78 -6.84 -15.82
C GLY A 275 -7.21 -8.25 -15.42
N PHE A 276 -6.42 -8.90 -14.56
CA PHE A 276 -6.66 -10.27 -14.13
C PHE A 276 -8.06 -10.50 -13.55
N SER A 277 -8.56 -11.73 -13.71
CA SER A 277 -9.78 -12.19 -13.04
C SER A 277 -9.65 -12.07 -11.52
N GLU A 278 -10.73 -11.69 -10.86
CA GLU A 278 -10.80 -11.65 -9.39
C GLU A 278 -10.65 -13.05 -8.75
N LYS A 279 -10.86 -14.11 -9.53
CA LYS A 279 -10.62 -15.52 -9.16
C LYS A 279 -9.19 -15.99 -9.43
N GLY A 280 -8.71 -16.91 -8.60
CA GLY A 280 -7.64 -17.85 -8.95
C GLY A 280 -8.20 -19.07 -9.70
N LEU A 281 -7.36 -19.76 -10.47
CA LEU A 281 -7.74 -20.81 -11.41
C LEU A 281 -8.44 -22.00 -10.72
N PHE A 282 -8.08 -22.28 -9.47
CA PHE A 282 -8.68 -23.38 -8.68
C PHE A 282 -9.98 -22.99 -7.94
N GLU A 283 -10.50 -21.77 -8.13
CA GLU A 283 -11.84 -21.32 -7.68
C GLU A 283 -12.95 -21.63 -8.72
N ASP A 284 -12.59 -22.26 -9.85
CA ASP A 284 -13.50 -22.68 -10.92
C ASP A 284 -13.38 -24.19 -11.20
N THR A 285 -14.51 -24.84 -11.53
CA THR A 285 -14.53 -26.23 -12.03
C THR A 285 -13.77 -26.36 -13.37
N PRO A 286 -13.35 -27.58 -13.79
CA PRO A 286 -12.73 -27.79 -15.10
C PRO A 286 -13.59 -27.25 -16.26
N GLU A 287 -14.90 -27.42 -16.17
CA GLU A 287 -15.87 -26.97 -17.16
C GLU A 287 -16.06 -25.44 -17.15
N GLU A 288 -15.90 -24.78 -16.00
CA GLU A 288 -15.89 -23.32 -15.88
C GLU A 288 -14.60 -22.73 -16.46
N ARG A 289 -13.44 -23.33 -16.14
CA ARG A 289 -12.14 -22.96 -16.71
C ARG A 289 -12.14 -23.05 -18.23
N GLU A 290 -12.61 -24.15 -18.80
CA GLU A 290 -12.73 -24.31 -20.26
C GLU A 290 -13.62 -23.19 -20.88
N ARG A 291 -14.76 -22.86 -20.24
CA ARG A 291 -15.64 -21.75 -20.70
C ARG A 291 -14.97 -20.38 -20.58
N PHE A 292 -14.22 -20.13 -19.51
CA PHE A 292 -13.51 -18.87 -19.29
C PHE A 292 -12.34 -18.71 -20.28
N PHE A 293 -11.56 -19.77 -20.48
CA PHE A 293 -10.49 -19.80 -21.48
C PHE A 293 -11.03 -19.61 -22.90
N GLU A 294 -12.13 -20.27 -23.29
CA GLU A 294 -12.78 -20.02 -24.59
C GLU A 294 -13.32 -18.60 -24.71
N LYS A 295 -13.79 -17.97 -23.63
CA LYS A 295 -14.20 -16.55 -23.63
C LYS A 295 -13.01 -15.63 -23.92
N LEU A 296 -11.90 -15.79 -23.18
CA LEU A 296 -10.67 -15.02 -23.39
C LEU A 296 -10.06 -15.26 -24.78
N TRP A 297 -10.10 -16.50 -25.28
CA TRP A 297 -9.62 -16.88 -26.61
C TRP A 297 -10.51 -16.34 -27.73
N SER A 298 -11.82 -16.23 -27.49
CA SER A 298 -12.79 -15.62 -28.40
C SER A 298 -12.58 -14.10 -28.48
N ASP A 299 -12.47 -13.43 -27.33
CA ASP A 299 -12.23 -11.98 -27.25
C ASP A 299 -10.86 -11.58 -27.85
N GLY A 300 -9.84 -12.40 -27.66
CA GLY A 300 -8.49 -12.18 -28.19
C GLY A 300 -7.78 -10.96 -27.61
N GLY A 301 -6.71 -10.54 -28.28
CA GLY A 301 -5.75 -9.60 -27.71
C GLY A 301 -4.99 -10.23 -26.54
N PHE A 302 -4.41 -9.41 -25.66
CA PHE A 302 -3.72 -9.90 -24.46
C PHE A 302 -4.67 -10.33 -23.33
N ARG A 303 -5.97 -10.51 -23.58
CA ARG A 303 -6.93 -10.98 -22.57
C ARG A 303 -6.59 -12.38 -22.05
N TYR A 304 -6.09 -13.27 -22.92
CA TYR A 304 -5.57 -14.58 -22.49
C TYR A 304 -4.25 -14.48 -21.67
N TRP A 305 -3.52 -13.36 -21.78
CA TRP A 305 -2.26 -13.09 -21.05
C TRP A 305 -2.48 -12.36 -19.72
N LEU A 306 -3.11 -11.19 -19.73
CA LEU A 306 -3.25 -10.31 -18.57
C LEU A 306 -4.72 -10.05 -18.16
N GLY A 307 -5.67 -10.73 -18.79
CA GLY A 307 -7.09 -10.85 -18.36
C GLY A 307 -7.45 -12.22 -17.77
N ASN A 308 -6.44 -13.08 -17.54
CA ASN A 308 -6.60 -14.47 -17.09
C ASN A 308 -6.65 -14.57 -15.54
N TYR A 309 -6.72 -15.76 -14.96
CA TYR A 309 -6.77 -15.97 -13.51
C TYR A 309 -5.55 -15.36 -12.78
N LYS A 310 -5.78 -14.65 -11.66
CA LYS A 310 -4.73 -13.88 -10.95
C LYS A 310 -3.51 -14.70 -10.51
N ASP A 311 -3.64 -16.02 -10.37
CA ASP A 311 -2.62 -16.93 -9.86
C ASP A 311 -1.79 -17.64 -10.94
N TYR A 312 -2.15 -17.58 -12.23
CA TYR A 312 -1.47 -18.41 -13.25
C TYR A 312 -0.01 -18.01 -13.51
N LEU A 313 0.39 -16.76 -13.23
CA LEU A 313 1.79 -16.31 -13.30
C LEU A 313 2.61 -16.61 -12.03
N PHE A 314 1.98 -17.12 -10.98
CA PHE A 314 2.58 -17.34 -9.66
C PHE A 314 2.53 -18.81 -9.23
N ASN A 315 1.58 -19.59 -9.77
CA ASN A 315 1.40 -21.01 -9.43
C ASN A 315 1.65 -21.91 -10.65
N ALA A 316 2.69 -22.75 -10.60
CA ALA A 316 3.08 -23.63 -11.70
C ALA A 316 1.98 -24.62 -12.14
N LYS A 317 1.11 -25.07 -11.23
CA LYS A 317 0.00 -25.99 -11.56
C LYS A 317 -1.14 -25.25 -12.27
N ALA A 318 -1.43 -24.01 -11.87
CA ALA A 318 -2.35 -23.14 -12.61
C ALA A 318 -1.78 -22.82 -14.01
N ASN A 319 -0.50 -22.46 -14.07
CA ASN A 319 0.20 -22.15 -15.32
C ASN A 319 0.15 -23.31 -16.33
N ARG A 320 0.38 -24.55 -15.88
CA ARG A 320 0.30 -25.74 -16.73
C ARG A 320 -1.08 -25.91 -17.37
N ILE A 321 -2.16 -25.68 -16.62
CA ILE A 321 -3.53 -25.81 -17.12
C ILE A 321 -3.87 -24.72 -18.18
N VAL A 322 -3.29 -23.51 -18.03
CA VAL A 322 -3.34 -22.48 -19.08
C VAL A 322 -2.54 -22.90 -20.32
N TYR A 323 -1.34 -23.49 -20.13
CA TYR A 323 -0.54 -24.02 -21.24
C TYR A 323 -1.26 -25.16 -21.99
N ASP A 324 -1.88 -26.10 -21.28
CA ASP A 324 -2.56 -27.26 -21.90
C ASP A 324 -3.76 -26.82 -22.75
N PHE A 325 -4.51 -25.81 -22.32
CA PHE A 325 -5.55 -25.20 -23.16
C PHE A 325 -4.94 -24.51 -24.40
N TRP A 326 -3.89 -23.69 -24.23
CA TRP A 326 -3.19 -23.06 -25.35
C TRP A 326 -2.72 -24.10 -26.38
N ALA A 327 -2.06 -25.18 -25.93
CA ALA A 327 -1.56 -26.25 -26.78
C ALA A 327 -2.70 -26.97 -27.50
N LYS A 328 -3.80 -27.30 -26.80
CA LYS A 328 -5.02 -27.87 -27.38
C LYS A 328 -5.62 -27.00 -28.49
N LYS A 329 -5.72 -25.68 -28.28
CA LYS A 329 -6.27 -24.75 -29.28
C LYS A 329 -5.34 -24.57 -30.49
N GLN A 330 -4.03 -24.54 -30.27
CA GLN A 330 -3.06 -24.29 -31.34
C GLN A 330 -2.71 -25.55 -32.16
N ARG A 331 -2.57 -26.73 -31.54
CA ARG A 331 -2.34 -28.00 -32.26
C ARG A 331 -3.45 -28.33 -33.24
N ALA A 332 -4.70 -27.98 -32.90
CA ALA A 332 -5.87 -28.18 -33.75
C ALA A 332 -5.86 -27.39 -35.09
N ARG A 333 -4.90 -26.48 -35.28
CA ARG A 333 -4.72 -25.68 -36.51
C ARG A 333 -3.67 -26.25 -37.48
N LEU A 334 -2.87 -27.22 -37.04
CA LEU A 334 -1.74 -27.78 -37.81
C LEU A 334 -2.06 -29.21 -38.27
N THR A 335 -1.87 -29.47 -39.57
CA THR A 335 -2.24 -30.76 -40.18
C THR A 335 -1.16 -31.85 -40.06
N ASP A 336 0.12 -31.49 -39.90
CA ASP A 336 1.21 -32.45 -39.67
C ASP A 336 1.53 -32.56 -38.17
N PRO A 337 1.48 -33.78 -37.57
CA PRO A 337 1.93 -34.02 -36.20
C PRO A 337 3.36 -33.55 -35.90
N LYS A 338 4.30 -33.61 -36.86
CA LYS A 338 5.67 -33.10 -36.67
C LYS A 338 5.69 -31.59 -36.46
N LEU A 339 4.91 -30.86 -37.26
CA LEU A 339 4.74 -29.41 -37.09
C LEU A 339 4.05 -29.10 -35.75
N GLN A 340 3.07 -29.90 -35.33
CA GLN A 340 2.47 -29.76 -34.01
C GLN A 340 3.52 -29.91 -32.89
N ASP A 341 4.44 -30.87 -32.97
CA ASP A 341 5.45 -31.08 -31.91
C ASP A 341 6.58 -30.04 -31.92
N ILE A 342 6.89 -29.44 -33.08
CA ILE A 342 7.89 -28.36 -33.19
C ILE A 342 7.30 -26.99 -32.79
N LEU A 343 6.10 -26.66 -33.25
CA LEU A 343 5.48 -25.34 -33.04
C LEU A 343 4.65 -25.25 -31.75
N THR A 344 4.09 -26.38 -31.31
CA THR A 344 3.09 -26.47 -30.23
C THR A 344 3.30 -27.74 -29.37
N PRO A 345 4.51 -27.91 -28.77
CA PRO A 345 4.87 -29.12 -28.02
C PRO A 345 3.93 -29.34 -26.82
N LEU A 346 3.68 -30.60 -26.47
CA LEU A 346 2.83 -30.95 -25.31
C LEU A 346 3.46 -30.58 -23.97
N GLU A 347 4.79 -30.65 -23.87
CA GLU A 347 5.52 -30.11 -22.72
C GLU A 347 5.96 -28.66 -22.96
N PRO A 348 5.74 -27.75 -21.99
CA PRO A 348 6.04 -26.34 -22.15
C PRO A 348 7.55 -26.07 -22.31
N PRO A 349 7.97 -25.27 -23.31
CA PRO A 349 9.38 -24.86 -23.45
C PRO A 349 9.81 -23.87 -22.37
N HIS A 350 8.84 -23.25 -21.71
CA HIS A 350 8.88 -22.43 -20.51
C HIS A 350 7.42 -22.24 -20.03
N PRO A 351 7.18 -21.83 -18.77
CA PRO A 351 5.82 -21.53 -18.31
C PRO A 351 5.10 -20.53 -19.24
N TRP A 352 3.79 -20.69 -19.38
CA TRP A 352 2.98 -19.84 -20.25
C TRP A 352 2.94 -18.41 -19.70
N GLY A 353 3.01 -17.40 -20.58
CA GLY A 353 2.99 -15.98 -20.20
C GLY A 353 4.31 -15.37 -19.68
N VAL A 354 5.35 -16.15 -19.39
CA VAL A 354 6.66 -15.62 -18.89
C VAL A 354 7.55 -14.99 -19.97
N LYS A 355 7.04 -14.90 -21.20
CA LYS A 355 7.54 -14.06 -22.30
C LYS A 355 6.32 -13.39 -22.93
N ARG A 356 6.45 -12.15 -23.43
CA ARG A 356 5.34 -11.47 -24.15
C ARG A 356 4.93 -12.35 -25.33
N PRO A 357 3.71 -12.91 -25.36
CA PRO A 357 3.28 -13.73 -26.49
C PRO A 357 3.06 -12.83 -27.70
N CYS A 358 3.24 -13.35 -28.92
CA CYS A 358 2.85 -12.57 -30.11
C CYS A 358 1.35 -12.71 -30.37
N LEU A 359 0.67 -11.61 -30.70
CA LEU A 359 -0.62 -11.69 -31.37
C LEU A 359 -0.44 -12.11 -32.83
N GLU A 360 -1.26 -13.04 -33.29
CA GLU A 360 -1.25 -13.52 -34.67
C GLU A 360 -2.66 -13.64 -35.24
N TYR A 361 -2.76 -13.59 -36.57
CA TYR A 361 -4.00 -13.75 -37.30
C TYR A 361 -4.09 -15.11 -37.99
N ARG A 362 -3.00 -15.55 -38.62
CA ARG A 362 -2.86 -16.85 -39.31
C ARG A 362 -1.41 -17.37 -39.31
N TYR A 363 -0.69 -17.29 -38.20
CA TYR A 363 0.72 -17.72 -38.15
C TYR A 363 0.88 -19.21 -38.40
N LEU A 364 0.11 -20.04 -37.70
CA LEU A 364 0.24 -21.50 -37.78
C LEU A 364 -0.22 -22.05 -39.14
N GLU A 365 -1.22 -21.45 -39.76
CA GLU A 365 -1.70 -21.84 -41.10
C GLU A 365 -0.67 -21.58 -42.21
N GLN A 366 0.38 -20.78 -41.98
CA GLN A 366 1.45 -20.66 -42.97
C GLN A 366 2.24 -21.98 -43.10
N PHE A 367 2.48 -22.71 -42.00
CA PHE A 367 3.20 -23.98 -42.03
C PHE A 367 2.38 -25.15 -42.60
N ASN A 368 1.07 -24.98 -42.80
CA ASN A 368 0.26 -25.93 -43.58
C ASN A 368 0.44 -25.74 -45.11
N ARG A 369 1.26 -24.78 -45.57
CA ARG A 369 1.54 -24.55 -46.98
C ARG A 369 2.74 -25.37 -47.45
N PRO A 370 2.76 -25.89 -48.69
CA PRO A 370 3.88 -26.68 -49.20
C PRO A 370 5.16 -25.88 -49.46
N ASN A 371 5.11 -24.54 -49.44
CA ASN A 371 6.26 -23.64 -49.62
C ASN A 371 6.83 -23.09 -48.30
N VAL A 372 6.33 -23.51 -47.13
CA VAL A 372 6.74 -22.98 -45.82
C VAL A 372 7.16 -24.12 -44.89
N ASP A 373 8.34 -23.97 -44.28
CA ASP A 373 9.02 -25.00 -43.49
C ASP A 373 9.61 -24.41 -42.19
N VAL A 374 9.83 -25.25 -41.17
CA VAL A 374 10.33 -24.85 -39.85
C VAL A 374 11.55 -25.67 -39.44
N VAL A 375 12.69 -25.00 -39.35
CA VAL A 375 13.99 -25.61 -39.02
C VAL A 375 14.22 -25.47 -37.51
N ASN A 376 14.20 -26.59 -36.79
CA ASN A 376 14.39 -26.61 -35.33
C ASN A 376 15.88 -26.50 -34.96
N ILE A 377 16.34 -25.28 -34.72
CA ILE A 377 17.73 -24.98 -34.35
C ILE A 377 17.99 -25.02 -32.82
N LYS A 378 17.13 -25.68 -32.03
CA LYS A 378 17.39 -25.87 -30.58
C LYS A 378 18.58 -26.78 -30.33
N ASN A 379 18.67 -27.88 -31.08
CA ASN A 379 19.69 -28.92 -30.94
C ASN A 379 20.63 -28.99 -32.18
N ASN A 380 20.41 -28.15 -33.19
CA ASN A 380 21.24 -28.01 -34.38
C ASN A 380 21.39 -26.51 -34.72
N PRO A 381 22.24 -25.76 -34.01
CA PRO A 381 22.37 -24.32 -34.16
C PRO A 381 22.99 -23.92 -35.51
N ILE A 382 22.75 -22.66 -35.90
CA ILE A 382 23.46 -22.00 -37.01
C ILE A 382 24.91 -21.77 -36.59
N VAL A 383 25.86 -22.21 -37.41
CA VAL A 383 27.30 -22.07 -37.19
C VAL A 383 27.87 -20.88 -37.96
N ALA A 384 27.55 -20.77 -39.25
CA ALA A 384 28.13 -19.77 -40.14
C ALA A 384 27.20 -19.43 -41.30
N PHE A 385 27.54 -18.35 -42.00
CA PHE A 385 26.99 -17.97 -43.30
C PHE A 385 28.08 -18.13 -44.37
N ASP A 386 27.68 -18.34 -45.62
CA ASP A 386 28.56 -18.33 -46.77
C ASP A 386 28.01 -17.46 -47.91
N GLU A 387 28.49 -17.66 -49.14
CA GLU A 387 28.07 -16.85 -50.29
C GLU A 387 26.60 -17.06 -50.68
N THR A 388 26.00 -18.23 -50.40
CA THR A 388 24.65 -18.59 -50.87
C THR A 388 23.64 -18.83 -49.75
N GLY A 389 24.07 -19.01 -48.49
CA GLY A 389 23.12 -19.14 -47.38
C GLY A 389 23.71 -19.47 -46.01
N ILE A 390 23.09 -20.44 -45.35
CA ILE A 390 23.25 -20.71 -43.90
C ILE A 390 23.70 -22.16 -43.68
N LEU A 391 24.73 -22.35 -42.85
CA LEU A 391 25.25 -23.65 -42.42
C LEU A 391 24.88 -23.97 -40.96
N LEU A 392 24.37 -25.18 -40.72
CA LEU A 392 24.06 -25.72 -39.38
C LEU A 392 25.15 -26.66 -38.84
N GLN A 393 25.10 -26.96 -37.54
CA GLN A 393 26.11 -27.76 -36.83
C GLN A 393 26.23 -29.21 -37.32
N ASP A 394 25.16 -29.82 -37.83
CA ASP A 394 25.20 -31.16 -38.44
C ASP A 394 25.71 -31.17 -39.89
N GLY A 395 26.11 -30.03 -40.43
CA GLY A 395 26.56 -29.86 -41.81
C GLY A 395 25.43 -29.61 -42.82
N THR A 396 24.16 -29.54 -42.38
CA THR A 396 23.05 -29.15 -43.26
C THR A 396 23.21 -27.70 -43.71
N HIS A 397 23.14 -27.48 -45.02
CA HIS A 397 23.19 -26.15 -45.64
C HIS A 397 21.86 -25.81 -46.32
N TYR A 398 21.51 -24.52 -46.35
CA TYR A 398 20.33 -24.00 -47.05
C TYR A 398 20.67 -22.71 -47.82
N ASP A 399 20.50 -22.72 -49.15
CA ASP A 399 20.57 -21.51 -49.99
C ASP A 399 19.38 -20.56 -49.77
N PHE A 400 19.62 -19.24 -49.80
CA PHE A 400 18.58 -18.21 -49.79
C PHE A 400 18.92 -17.02 -50.70
N ASP A 401 17.90 -16.41 -51.29
CA ASP A 401 18.03 -15.11 -51.95
C ASP A 401 17.94 -13.95 -50.94
N LEU A 402 17.26 -14.19 -49.81
CA LEU A 402 16.86 -13.15 -48.86
C LEU A 402 16.71 -13.71 -47.43
N ILE A 403 17.29 -13.02 -46.44
CA ILE A 403 17.34 -13.44 -45.03
C ILE A 403 16.88 -12.28 -44.12
N CYS A 404 15.83 -12.51 -43.33
CA CYS A 404 15.47 -11.66 -42.20
C CYS A 404 16.05 -12.24 -40.90
N ILE A 405 16.86 -11.44 -40.21
CA ILE A 405 17.33 -11.73 -38.87
C ILE A 405 16.34 -11.08 -37.88
N ALA A 406 15.58 -11.90 -37.14
CA ALA A 406 14.57 -11.48 -36.17
C ALA A 406 14.95 -11.86 -34.73
N THR A 407 16.23 -11.74 -34.40
CA THR A 407 16.85 -12.17 -33.12
C THR A 407 16.69 -11.19 -31.97
N GLY A 408 16.31 -9.93 -32.23
CA GLY A 408 15.84 -8.99 -31.20
C GLY A 408 16.84 -7.89 -30.84
N PHE A 409 17.00 -7.64 -29.54
CA PHE A 409 17.65 -6.42 -29.03
C PHE A 409 18.46 -6.68 -27.74
N ASP A 410 19.39 -5.78 -27.44
CA ASP A 410 19.93 -5.56 -26.08
C ASP A 410 18.86 -4.79 -25.28
N ILE A 411 17.99 -5.56 -24.63
CA ILE A 411 16.69 -5.09 -24.15
C ILE A 411 16.80 -4.19 -22.91
N THR A 412 16.01 -3.11 -22.90
CA THR A 412 15.89 -2.05 -21.87
C THR A 412 17.17 -1.27 -21.58
N THR A 413 18.28 -1.94 -21.27
CA THR A 413 19.57 -1.30 -20.97
C THR A 413 20.24 -0.73 -22.22
N GLY A 414 20.17 -1.44 -23.35
CA GLY A 414 20.95 -1.15 -24.56
C GLY A 414 20.71 0.20 -25.24
N GLY A 415 19.63 0.93 -24.89
CA GLY A 415 19.42 2.30 -25.38
C GLY A 415 20.20 3.34 -24.59
N MET A 416 20.21 3.24 -23.26
CA MET A 416 20.94 4.18 -22.39
C MET A 416 22.45 3.92 -22.42
N THR A 417 22.86 2.65 -22.49
CA THR A 417 24.28 2.25 -22.56
C THR A 417 24.93 2.44 -23.94
N ALA A 418 24.22 2.99 -24.93
CA ALA A 418 24.73 3.21 -26.29
C ALA A 418 24.98 4.70 -26.64
N MET A 419 24.76 5.63 -25.71
CA MET A 419 24.86 7.09 -25.97
C MET A 419 25.91 7.83 -25.13
N GLY A 420 26.89 7.11 -24.57
CA GLY A 420 28.05 7.69 -23.87
C GLY A 420 27.68 8.52 -22.64
N LEU A 421 26.78 8.01 -21.80
CA LEU A 421 26.40 8.65 -20.54
C LEU A 421 27.53 8.45 -19.51
N HIS A 422 28.07 9.55 -18.98
CA HIS A 422 29.07 9.56 -17.92
C HIS A 422 28.47 9.88 -16.56
N ASN A 423 28.98 9.21 -15.53
CA ASN A 423 28.72 9.52 -14.12
C ASN A 423 29.39 10.86 -13.74
N VAL A 424 28.83 11.61 -12.78
CA VAL A 424 29.41 12.88 -12.29
C VAL A 424 30.82 12.75 -11.72
N ASN A 425 31.19 11.58 -11.21
CA ASN A 425 32.56 11.33 -10.73
C ASN A 425 33.58 11.23 -11.87
N GLY A 426 33.14 11.15 -13.14
CA GLY A 426 33.99 11.16 -14.34
C GLY A 426 34.74 9.86 -14.66
N GLU A 427 34.88 8.97 -13.67
CA GLU A 427 35.64 7.71 -13.77
C GLU A 427 34.96 6.65 -14.66
N THR A 428 33.62 6.65 -14.74
CA THR A 428 32.82 5.57 -15.34
C THR A 428 31.77 6.06 -16.34
N THR A 429 31.39 5.15 -17.24
CA THR A 429 30.21 5.28 -18.12
C THR A 429 29.14 4.24 -17.78
N LEU A 430 27.87 4.54 -18.11
CA LEU A 430 26.73 3.70 -17.73
C LEU A 430 26.81 2.26 -18.29
N ASP A 431 27.46 2.06 -19.44
CA ASP A 431 27.66 0.72 -20.01
C ASP A 431 28.66 -0.13 -19.23
N GLN A 432 29.62 0.50 -18.54
CA GLN A 432 30.57 -0.15 -17.63
C GLN A 432 29.89 -0.51 -16.31
N GLU A 433 29.11 0.42 -15.75
CA GLU A 433 28.35 0.26 -14.50
C GLU A 433 27.29 -0.85 -14.64
N TRP A 434 26.43 -0.75 -15.67
CA TRP A 434 25.40 -1.74 -15.95
C TRP A 434 25.92 -3.00 -16.67
N LYS A 435 27.24 -3.20 -16.76
CA LYS A 435 27.86 -4.46 -17.25
C LYS A 435 27.50 -5.64 -16.34
N LYS A 436 27.37 -5.41 -15.02
CA LYS A 436 26.98 -6.44 -14.04
C LYS A 436 25.47 -6.47 -13.74
N SER A 437 24.83 -5.31 -13.59
CA SER A 437 23.43 -5.22 -13.18
C SER A 437 22.86 -3.85 -13.52
N ALA A 438 21.63 -3.78 -14.04
CA ALA A 438 20.91 -2.52 -14.14
C ALA A 438 20.43 -2.09 -12.75
N VAL A 439 20.71 -0.83 -12.39
CA VAL A 439 20.30 -0.19 -11.14
C VAL A 439 19.71 1.17 -11.46
N THR A 440 18.49 1.43 -10.98
CA THR A 440 17.77 2.70 -11.12
C THR A 440 17.13 3.07 -9.78
N TYR A 441 16.65 4.30 -9.65
CA TYR A 441 15.59 4.61 -8.71
C TYR A 441 14.29 4.90 -9.47
N LEU A 442 13.20 4.32 -8.96
CA LEU A 442 11.82 4.44 -9.49
C LEU A 442 11.60 3.98 -10.95
N GLY A 443 12.59 3.37 -11.61
CA GLY A 443 12.52 3.06 -13.04
C GLY A 443 12.44 4.30 -13.93
N THR A 444 12.93 5.45 -13.42
CA THR A 444 12.94 6.76 -14.10
C THR A 444 14.24 7.55 -13.91
N THR A 445 15.09 7.20 -12.94
CA THR A 445 16.33 7.95 -12.61
C THR A 445 17.48 6.99 -12.27
N VAL A 446 18.74 7.47 -12.28
CA VAL A 446 19.92 6.62 -12.04
C VAL A 446 20.87 7.34 -11.05
N PRO A 447 21.38 6.69 -9.99
CA PRO A 447 22.36 7.29 -9.08
C PRO A 447 23.65 7.64 -9.83
N GLY A 448 24.18 8.84 -9.60
CA GLY A 448 25.36 9.36 -10.32
C GLY A 448 25.05 10.18 -11.58
N TYR A 449 23.76 10.34 -11.93
CA TYR A 449 23.30 11.04 -13.13
C TYR A 449 22.24 12.11 -12.77
N PRO A 450 22.64 13.25 -12.17
CA PRO A 450 21.69 14.22 -11.65
C PRO A 450 20.84 14.88 -12.74
N ASN A 451 19.58 15.19 -12.44
CA ASN A 451 18.60 15.71 -13.42
C ASN A 451 18.44 14.86 -14.71
N MET A 452 18.93 13.62 -14.73
CA MET A 452 18.70 12.68 -15.82
C MET A 452 17.47 11.82 -15.52
N PHE A 453 16.49 11.92 -16.40
CA PHE A 453 15.26 11.14 -16.36
C PHE A 453 15.21 10.18 -17.56
N HIS A 454 14.57 9.03 -17.42
CA HIS A 454 14.33 8.11 -18.53
C HIS A 454 12.88 7.57 -18.54
N LEU A 455 12.39 7.22 -19.73
CA LEU A 455 11.08 6.63 -19.94
C LEU A 455 11.20 5.27 -20.63
N TYR A 456 10.33 4.33 -20.22
CA TYR A 456 10.16 3.02 -20.86
C TYR A 456 11.49 2.23 -20.97
N GLY A 457 12.32 2.38 -19.94
CA GLY A 457 13.63 1.76 -19.76
C GLY A 457 13.63 0.69 -18.65
N PRO A 458 14.79 0.37 -18.06
CA PRO A 458 14.89 -0.63 -17.00
C PRO A 458 14.07 -0.28 -15.77
N GLN A 459 13.54 -1.29 -15.08
CA GLN A 459 12.87 -1.22 -13.78
C GLN A 459 11.61 -0.34 -13.70
N GLY A 460 11.15 0.23 -14.82
CA GLY A 460 9.74 0.60 -15.04
C GLY A 460 8.93 -0.62 -15.49
N PRO A 461 7.58 -0.56 -15.56
CA PRO A 461 6.74 -1.68 -16.00
C PRO A 461 7.04 -2.14 -17.44
N THR A 462 7.45 -1.18 -18.29
CA THR A 462 8.10 -1.35 -19.59
C THR A 462 7.54 -2.53 -20.42
N LEU A 463 8.23 -3.67 -20.54
CA LEU A 463 7.80 -4.74 -21.45
C LEU A 463 6.55 -5.51 -20.98
N LEU A 464 6.25 -5.48 -19.68
CA LEU A 464 5.06 -6.08 -19.08
C LEU A 464 3.80 -5.21 -19.27
N SER A 465 3.92 -4.11 -20.02
CA SER A 465 2.87 -3.10 -20.15
C SER A 465 2.56 -2.68 -21.61
N ASN A 466 1.48 -1.92 -21.77
CA ASN A 466 1.19 -1.09 -22.94
C ASN A 466 2.08 0.17 -22.92
N GLY A 467 2.81 0.40 -24.00
CA GLY A 467 3.83 1.47 -24.10
C GLY A 467 3.32 2.87 -23.75
N PRO A 468 2.27 3.39 -24.44
CA PRO A 468 1.70 4.70 -24.13
C PRO A 468 1.23 4.87 -22.68
N THR A 469 0.69 3.83 -22.05
CA THR A 469 0.25 3.91 -20.64
C THR A 469 1.41 4.13 -19.68
N SER A 470 2.51 3.39 -19.85
CA SER A 470 3.74 3.59 -19.05
C SER A 470 4.41 4.93 -19.34
N VAL A 471 4.47 5.32 -20.62
CA VAL A 471 4.99 6.62 -21.06
C VAL A 471 4.29 7.79 -20.38
N GLU A 472 2.96 7.76 -20.27
CA GLU A 472 2.22 8.88 -19.68
C GLU A 472 2.34 8.93 -18.16
N ILE A 473 2.30 7.78 -17.47
CA ILE A 473 2.52 7.73 -16.01
C ILE A 473 3.91 8.25 -15.65
N GLN A 474 4.96 7.77 -16.34
CA GLN A 474 6.33 8.23 -16.13
C GLN A 474 6.52 9.68 -16.57
N GLY A 475 6.03 10.06 -17.75
CA GLY A 475 6.19 11.41 -18.29
C GLY A 475 5.50 12.49 -17.46
N ARG A 476 4.33 12.21 -16.90
CA ARG A 476 3.69 13.12 -15.92
C ARG A 476 4.51 13.21 -14.64
N TRP A 477 5.01 12.10 -14.10
CA TRP A 477 5.90 12.12 -12.93
C TRP A 477 7.19 12.92 -13.18
N ILE A 478 7.83 12.76 -14.34
CA ILE A 478 9.02 13.53 -14.74
C ILE A 478 8.69 15.03 -14.88
N THR A 479 7.54 15.36 -15.46
CA THR A 479 7.08 16.76 -15.58
C THR A 479 6.84 17.37 -14.20
N ASP A 480 6.11 16.67 -13.32
CA ASP A 480 5.84 17.12 -11.96
C ASP A 480 7.13 17.23 -11.13
N ALA A 481 8.09 16.31 -11.30
CA ALA A 481 9.40 16.38 -10.68
C ALA A 481 10.16 17.64 -11.12
N ILE A 482 10.24 17.90 -12.42
CA ILE A 482 10.91 19.09 -12.98
C ILE A 482 10.23 20.39 -12.51
N VAL A 483 8.90 20.44 -12.50
CA VAL A 483 8.13 21.59 -11.97
C VAL A 483 8.42 21.80 -10.48
N GLN A 484 8.57 20.75 -9.69
CA GLN A 484 8.95 20.86 -8.28
C GLN A 484 10.41 21.30 -8.10
N ILE A 485 11.35 20.86 -8.95
CA ILE A 485 12.75 21.34 -8.93
C ILE A 485 12.80 22.85 -9.19
N GLU A 486 12.11 23.35 -10.23
CA GLU A 486 12.03 24.79 -10.50
C GLU A 486 11.33 25.56 -9.37
N ARG A 487 10.17 25.08 -8.91
CA ARG A 487 9.37 25.73 -7.86
C ARG A 487 10.09 25.83 -6.52
N GLN A 488 10.96 24.88 -6.20
CA GLN A 488 11.72 24.83 -4.95
C GLN A 488 13.11 25.48 -5.08
N GLY A 489 13.50 26.00 -6.25
CA GLY A 489 14.82 26.62 -6.46
C GLY A 489 15.99 25.62 -6.47
N ILE A 490 15.69 24.34 -6.72
CA ILE A 490 16.68 23.26 -6.70
C ILE A 490 17.54 23.34 -7.97
N LYS A 491 18.86 23.18 -7.78
CA LYS A 491 19.86 23.14 -8.84
C LYS A 491 19.79 21.79 -9.55
N TYR A 492 19.91 20.70 -8.78
CA TYR A 492 19.69 19.34 -9.24
C TYR A 492 19.30 18.36 -8.14
N ILE A 493 18.70 17.24 -8.54
CA ILE A 493 18.48 16.06 -7.70
C ILE A 493 19.30 14.87 -8.22
N ASN A 494 19.78 14.01 -7.34
CA ASN A 494 20.50 12.76 -7.65
C ASN A 494 19.97 11.63 -6.76
N PRO A 495 19.57 10.46 -7.29
CA PRO A 495 19.14 9.34 -6.44
C PRO A 495 20.21 8.90 -5.44
N THR A 496 19.79 8.48 -4.26
CA THR A 496 20.71 7.84 -3.29
C THR A 496 20.98 6.38 -3.67
N ASP A 497 22.17 5.86 -3.34
CA ASP A 497 22.48 4.43 -3.51
C ASP A 497 21.67 3.53 -2.57
N ALA A 498 21.19 4.07 -1.45
CA ALA A 498 20.27 3.36 -0.55
C ALA A 498 18.92 3.13 -1.23
N ALA A 499 18.26 4.19 -1.70
CA ALA A 499 16.95 4.10 -2.35
C ALA A 499 17.02 3.33 -3.69
N SER A 500 18.13 3.43 -4.43
CA SER A 500 18.36 2.67 -5.66
C SER A 500 18.53 1.16 -5.40
N ARG A 501 19.17 0.78 -4.28
CA ARG A 501 19.27 -0.63 -3.84
C ARG A 501 17.93 -1.15 -3.30
N GLU A 502 17.20 -0.35 -2.53
CA GLU A 502 15.84 -0.71 -2.07
C GLU A 502 14.92 -0.96 -3.27
N TRP A 503 14.95 -0.09 -4.27
CA TRP A 503 14.20 -0.25 -5.52
C TRP A 503 14.62 -1.52 -6.27
N LYS A 504 15.92 -1.80 -6.40
CA LYS A 504 16.43 -3.06 -6.98
C LYS A 504 15.89 -4.30 -6.24
N ASN A 505 15.93 -4.30 -4.91
CA ASN A 505 15.42 -5.40 -4.08
C ASN A 505 13.91 -5.61 -4.28
N LYS A 506 13.14 -4.52 -4.39
CA LYS A 506 11.71 -4.56 -4.71
C LYS A 506 11.41 -5.11 -6.11
N ILE A 507 12.22 -4.76 -7.12
CA ILE A 507 12.11 -5.31 -8.48
C ILE A 507 12.36 -6.82 -8.48
N ASN A 508 13.39 -7.28 -7.76
CA ASN A 508 13.69 -8.70 -7.60
C ASN A 508 12.53 -9.42 -6.90
N HIS A 509 12.15 -9.02 -5.67
CA HIS A 509 11.07 -9.63 -4.90
C HIS A 509 9.75 -9.76 -5.68
N LEU A 510 9.31 -8.71 -6.38
CA LEU A 510 8.10 -8.75 -7.21
C LEU A 510 8.19 -9.71 -8.41
N SER A 511 9.40 -10.06 -8.84
CA SER A 511 9.67 -11.08 -9.85
C SER A 511 9.79 -12.47 -9.24
N ASP A 512 10.39 -12.59 -8.05
CA ASP A 512 10.78 -13.87 -7.43
C ASP A 512 9.58 -14.63 -6.84
N ILE A 513 8.52 -13.91 -6.45
CA ILE A 513 7.21 -14.52 -6.14
C ILE A 513 6.50 -15.11 -7.36
N SER A 514 7.00 -14.86 -8.58
CA SER A 514 6.36 -15.22 -9.85
C SER A 514 7.14 -16.29 -10.63
N LEU A 515 6.59 -16.76 -11.74
CA LEU A 515 7.25 -17.71 -12.63
C LEU A 515 8.25 -17.05 -13.61
N PHE A 516 8.43 -15.72 -13.61
CA PHE A 516 9.39 -15.06 -14.53
C PHE A 516 10.85 -15.55 -14.40
N PRO A 517 11.42 -15.76 -13.18
CA PRO A 517 12.80 -16.23 -13.01
C PRO A 517 13.04 -17.69 -13.42
N THR A 518 12.01 -18.43 -13.81
CA THR A 518 12.17 -19.83 -14.29
C THR A 518 12.81 -19.92 -15.68
N THR A 519 13.00 -18.80 -16.39
CA THR A 519 13.33 -18.83 -17.83
C THR A 519 14.16 -17.63 -18.29
N LYS A 520 15.25 -17.90 -19.03
CA LYS A 520 15.98 -16.89 -19.82
C LYS A 520 15.05 -16.29 -20.88
N SER A 521 14.63 -15.06 -20.63
CA SER A 521 13.53 -14.34 -21.26
C SER A 521 13.92 -12.88 -21.49
N THR A 522 13.12 -12.17 -22.29
CA THR A 522 13.26 -10.72 -22.48
C THR A 522 13.10 -9.92 -21.18
N TYR A 523 12.47 -10.50 -20.15
CA TYR A 523 12.32 -9.88 -18.83
C TYR A 523 13.52 -10.18 -17.91
N MET A 524 14.16 -11.35 -18.09
CA MET A 524 15.30 -11.82 -17.30
C MET A 524 16.64 -11.62 -18.04
N GLY A 525 16.97 -10.37 -18.38
CA GLY A 525 18.23 -10.00 -19.06
C GLY A 525 18.35 -10.34 -20.56
N GLY A 526 17.41 -11.10 -21.13
CA GLY A 526 17.34 -11.44 -22.56
C GLY A 526 17.79 -12.87 -22.91
N SER A 527 18.35 -13.03 -24.11
CA SER A 527 18.95 -14.30 -24.56
C SER A 527 20.31 -14.13 -25.24
N MET A 528 21.01 -13.05 -24.92
CA MET A 528 22.38 -12.78 -25.36
C MET A 528 23.37 -13.42 -24.36
N PRO A 529 24.50 -13.99 -24.81
CA PRO A 529 25.60 -14.35 -23.92
C PRO A 529 26.11 -13.14 -23.12
N GLY A 530 26.67 -13.37 -21.93
CA GLY A 530 27.36 -12.35 -21.13
C GLY A 530 26.48 -11.32 -20.39
N LYS A 531 25.16 -11.24 -20.64
CA LYS A 531 24.24 -10.45 -19.81
C LYS A 531 23.91 -11.19 -18.51
N ALA A 532 23.76 -10.43 -17.42
CA ALA A 532 23.29 -10.94 -16.14
C ALA A 532 21.83 -11.43 -16.23
N PHE A 533 21.51 -12.43 -15.41
CA PHE A 533 20.18 -13.02 -15.31
C PHE A 533 19.39 -12.32 -14.21
N GLU A 534 18.69 -11.25 -14.56
CA GLU A 534 17.96 -10.41 -13.61
C GLU A 534 16.69 -9.81 -14.21
N GLN A 535 15.69 -9.52 -13.37
CA GLN A 535 14.48 -8.83 -13.80
C GLN A 535 14.80 -7.38 -14.20
N VAL A 536 14.40 -7.00 -15.41
CA VAL A 536 14.59 -5.63 -15.96
C VAL A 536 13.30 -4.79 -15.99
N ASN A 537 12.19 -5.27 -15.42
CA ASN A 537 10.88 -4.60 -15.44
C ASN A 537 10.20 -4.63 -14.05
N TYR A 538 9.37 -3.62 -13.76
CA TYR A 538 8.52 -3.62 -12.56
C TYR A 538 7.35 -4.61 -12.70
N ALA A 539 7.45 -5.76 -12.02
CA ALA A 539 6.47 -6.84 -12.13
C ALA A 539 5.17 -6.63 -11.32
N GLY A 540 5.08 -5.58 -10.49
CA GLY A 540 3.90 -5.30 -9.64
C GLY A 540 2.71 -4.63 -10.34
N GLY A 541 2.80 -4.35 -11.65
CA GLY A 541 1.72 -3.75 -12.46
C GLY A 541 1.57 -2.23 -12.36
N MET A 542 0.87 -1.63 -13.33
CA MET A 542 0.79 -0.17 -13.53
C MET A 542 0.29 0.61 -12.32
N TYR A 543 -0.80 0.16 -11.68
CA TYR A 543 -1.40 0.87 -10.56
C TYR A 543 -0.43 1.00 -9.38
N ASN A 544 0.20 -0.10 -8.97
CA ASN A 544 1.16 -0.10 -7.87
C ASN A 544 2.40 0.74 -8.20
N TYR A 545 2.90 0.61 -9.43
CA TYR A 545 4.01 1.44 -9.92
C TYR A 545 3.69 2.94 -9.84
N HIS A 546 2.49 3.35 -10.28
CA HIS A 546 2.05 4.74 -10.20
C HIS A 546 1.96 5.25 -8.76
N GLN A 547 1.43 4.44 -7.83
CA GLN A 547 1.42 4.78 -6.40
C GLN A 547 2.83 4.91 -5.83
N ASP A 548 3.74 4.01 -6.19
CA ASP A 548 5.11 3.99 -5.65
C ASP A 548 5.94 5.19 -6.11
N ILE A 549 5.96 5.50 -7.42
CA ILE A 549 6.70 6.68 -7.89
C ILE A 549 6.12 7.98 -7.31
N ARG A 550 4.80 8.05 -7.09
CA ARG A 550 4.14 9.24 -6.54
C ARG A 550 4.55 9.56 -5.10
N LYS A 551 4.96 8.58 -4.30
CA LYS A 551 5.44 8.80 -2.91
C LYS A 551 6.65 9.71 -2.83
N ALA A 552 7.53 9.68 -3.84
CA ALA A 552 8.74 10.51 -3.86
C ALA A 552 8.48 12.00 -4.14
N LEU A 553 7.27 12.40 -4.56
CA LEU A 553 6.93 13.81 -4.82
C LEU A 553 5.92 14.32 -3.78
N PRO A 554 6.02 15.60 -3.34
CA PRO A 554 6.90 16.66 -3.86
C PRO A 554 8.27 16.78 -3.15
N ASN A 555 8.56 15.93 -2.16
CA ASN A 555 9.71 16.10 -1.26
C ASN A 555 11.06 15.63 -1.83
N PHE A 556 11.04 14.86 -2.93
CA PHE A 556 12.16 14.05 -3.41
C PHE A 556 12.71 13.06 -2.35
N ASP A 557 11.80 12.44 -1.57
CA ASP A 557 12.17 11.33 -0.68
C ASP A 557 12.90 10.26 -1.51
N GLY A 558 14.12 9.86 -1.08
CA GLY A 558 15.01 8.94 -1.80
C GLY A 558 16.13 9.59 -2.64
N PHE A 559 16.14 10.92 -2.78
CA PHE A 559 17.15 11.69 -3.52
C PHE A 559 18.03 12.56 -2.60
N HIS A 560 19.27 12.83 -3.02
CA HIS A 560 20.02 14.00 -2.59
C HIS A 560 19.54 15.23 -3.37
N ILE A 561 19.31 16.33 -2.65
CA ILE A 561 18.88 17.63 -3.20
C ILE A 561 20.04 18.63 -3.09
N PHE A 562 20.29 19.39 -4.16
CA PHE A 562 21.35 20.40 -4.21
C PHE A 562 20.75 21.77 -4.57
N GLU A 563 20.95 22.77 -3.71
CA GLU A 563 20.33 24.10 -3.84
C GLU A 563 21.13 25.06 -4.75
N ALA A 564 20.44 25.98 -5.41
CA ALA A 564 21.05 26.98 -6.28
C ALA A 564 21.52 28.23 -5.51
N GLY A 565 22.56 28.11 -4.67
CA GLY A 565 23.08 29.29 -3.95
C GLY A 565 24.34 29.13 -3.09
N ALA A 566 24.79 27.91 -2.77
CA ALA A 566 25.99 27.71 -1.96
C ALA A 566 27.27 28.06 -2.74
N ALA A 567 27.86 29.23 -2.45
CA ALA A 567 29.22 29.56 -2.86
C ALA A 567 30.23 28.76 -2.01
N ASN A 568 31.38 28.41 -2.60
CA ASN A 568 32.39 27.56 -1.94
C ASN A 568 32.81 28.15 -0.58
N GLY A 569 32.58 27.37 0.47
CA GLY A 569 32.78 27.75 1.87
C GLY A 569 33.24 26.59 2.77
N PHE A 570 33.88 25.57 2.19
CA PHE A 570 34.56 24.51 2.91
C PHE A 570 36.01 24.43 2.44
N ALA A 571 36.91 24.94 3.28
CA ALA A 571 38.33 24.67 3.25
C ALA A 571 38.75 24.41 4.70
N ASP A 572 39.20 23.19 4.94
CA ASP A 572 39.88 22.68 6.14
C ASP A 572 39.08 22.65 7.47
N GLU A 573 39.64 21.92 8.45
CA GLU A 573 39.18 21.68 9.84
C GLU A 573 37.91 20.79 9.99
N GLU A 574 37.95 19.57 10.57
CA GLU A 574 39.05 18.81 11.21
C GLU A 574 38.98 17.29 10.92
N ASP A 575 40.15 16.67 10.70
CA ASP A 575 40.37 15.21 10.80
C ASP A 575 40.89 14.84 12.19
N GLN A 576 40.04 14.26 13.04
CA GLN A 576 40.38 13.58 14.31
C GLN A 576 39.31 12.52 14.60
N GLU A 577 39.57 11.31 15.05
CA GLU A 577 40.78 10.47 15.16
C GLU A 577 40.28 9.02 15.14
N PHE A 578 40.95 8.07 14.47
CA PHE A 578 41.09 6.65 14.87
C PHE A 578 41.77 5.81 13.77
N ASP A 579 43.10 5.74 13.77
CA ASP A 579 43.81 4.53 13.33
C ASP A 579 45.04 4.31 14.22
N GLY A 580 45.37 3.06 14.52
CA GLY A 580 45.85 2.67 15.85
C GLY A 580 46.98 1.64 15.94
N TRP A 581 47.67 1.29 14.84
CA TRP A 581 48.86 0.42 14.91
C TRP A 581 49.78 0.52 13.67
N ALA A 582 50.92 1.22 13.78
CA ALA A 582 52.16 0.92 13.02
C ALA A 582 53.40 1.67 13.55
N THR A 583 54.26 0.96 14.26
CA THR A 583 55.74 1.12 14.36
C THR A 583 56.41 2.48 14.07
N ALA A 584 57.01 3.02 15.14
CA ALA A 584 58.09 4.01 15.17
C ALA A 584 59.24 3.82 14.15
N ALA A 585 59.83 4.93 13.66
CA ALA A 585 61.21 5.34 14.02
C ALA A 585 61.72 6.60 13.26
N ALA A 586 62.15 7.60 14.03
CA ALA A 586 63.12 8.68 13.76
C ALA A 586 63.77 8.84 12.34
N SER A 587 63.74 10.05 11.77
CA SER A 587 64.78 11.07 12.07
C SER A 587 64.77 12.33 11.16
N LEU A 588 65.08 13.47 11.80
CA LEU A 588 65.72 14.71 11.29
C LEU A 588 65.88 14.89 9.76
N GLY A 589 65.01 15.75 9.22
CA GLY A 589 65.03 16.15 7.81
C GLY A 589 66.25 16.96 7.33
N SER A 590 66.30 17.14 6.01
CA SER A 590 67.28 17.98 5.30
C SER A 590 66.57 18.91 4.31
N MET A 591 67.07 20.14 4.17
CA MET A 591 66.51 21.18 3.30
C MET A 591 67.30 21.31 1.98
N LYS A 592 66.63 21.10 0.83
CA LYS A 592 66.51 22.04 -0.33
C LYS A 592 66.34 21.36 -1.70
N LYS A 593 65.49 22.00 -2.53
CA LYS A 593 65.52 22.15 -4.01
C LYS A 593 65.68 20.88 -4.87
N GLY A 594 64.94 20.68 -5.96
CA GLY A 594 64.02 21.57 -6.70
C GLY A 594 64.19 21.37 -8.22
N SER A 595 63.18 21.74 -9.02
CA SER A 595 63.04 21.45 -10.47
C SER A 595 62.98 19.95 -10.83
N GLY A 596 62.34 19.51 -11.93
CA GLY A 596 61.48 20.24 -12.88
C GLY A 596 61.44 19.56 -14.25
N SER A 597 60.31 19.73 -14.98
CA SER A 597 60.07 19.42 -16.42
C SER A 597 60.27 17.99 -16.96
N GLU A 598 59.12 17.42 -17.40
CA GLU A 598 58.86 16.87 -18.76
C GLU A 598 59.35 15.47 -19.24
N ALA A 599 58.36 14.57 -19.35
CA ALA A 599 57.87 13.92 -20.59
C ALA A 599 58.57 12.69 -21.25
N GLY A 600 57.74 11.66 -21.54
CA GLY A 600 58.01 10.52 -22.45
C GLY A 600 58.62 9.26 -21.79
N GLY A 601 58.30 8.02 -22.18
CA GLY A 601 57.20 7.54 -23.04
C GLY A 601 57.36 6.09 -23.59
N SER A 602 56.30 5.26 -23.48
CA SER A 602 56.00 4.00 -24.23
C SER A 602 56.65 2.64 -23.85
N ILE A 603 55.85 1.55 -24.01
CA ILE A 603 56.17 0.15 -24.45
C ILE A 603 57.03 -0.76 -23.52
N THR A 604 56.79 -2.06 -23.23
CA THR A 604 55.69 -3.11 -23.34
C THR A 604 55.98 -4.20 -22.24
N PHE A 605 55.62 -5.51 -22.18
CA PHE A 605 55.02 -6.60 -23.03
C PHE A 605 54.45 -7.76 -22.13
N ASP A 606 53.49 -8.54 -22.66
CA ASP A 606 53.32 -10.03 -22.79
C ASP A 606 54.03 -11.02 -21.81
N ASP A 607 53.58 -12.26 -21.52
CA ASP A 607 52.26 -12.98 -21.47
C ASP A 607 52.45 -14.42 -20.84
N ASP A 608 51.37 -15.23 -20.65
CA ASP A 608 51.31 -16.73 -20.54
C ASP A 608 52.07 -17.53 -19.40
N GLU A 609 51.81 -18.80 -18.99
CA GLU A 609 50.74 -19.84 -19.17
C GLU A 609 50.81 -20.98 -18.07
N LEU A 610 49.66 -21.60 -17.68
CA LEU A 610 49.37 -23.00 -17.20
C LEU A 610 50.25 -23.74 -16.11
N VAL A 611 50.07 -24.99 -15.60
CA VAL A 611 49.04 -26.09 -15.65
C VAL A 611 49.06 -27.01 -14.36
N ASP A 612 47.95 -27.76 -14.10
CA ASP A 612 47.63 -29.03 -13.34
C ASP A 612 48.47 -29.69 -12.20
N GLY A 613 47.75 -30.44 -11.32
CA GLY A 613 48.27 -31.56 -10.49
C GLY A 613 47.33 -32.08 -9.36
N GLU A 614 46.84 -33.33 -9.43
CA GLU A 614 45.90 -33.96 -8.46
C GLU A 614 46.57 -34.81 -7.34
N MET A 615 45.90 -34.98 -6.18
CA MET A 615 45.80 -36.28 -5.49
C MET A 615 44.67 -36.34 -4.43
N ASP A 616 44.23 -37.56 -4.07
CA ASP A 616 43.06 -37.87 -3.22
C ASP A 616 43.36 -39.09 -2.28
N ILE A 617 42.61 -39.23 -1.17
CA ILE A 617 42.22 -40.47 -0.43
C ILE A 617 41.76 -40.17 1.02
N ASN A 618 40.45 -40.39 1.24
CA ASN A 618 39.68 -40.80 2.43
C ASN A 618 40.29 -40.87 3.86
N GLY A 619 39.51 -40.38 4.82
CA GLY A 619 39.43 -40.83 6.23
C GLY A 619 38.09 -40.39 6.85
N ASP A 620 37.36 -41.27 7.51
CA ASP A 620 35.96 -41.08 7.97
C ASP A 620 35.81 -41.15 9.50
N GLU A 621 34.83 -40.40 10.03
CA GLU A 621 34.06 -40.51 11.29
C GLU A 621 33.78 -39.13 11.93
N GLY A 622 32.50 -38.86 12.29
CA GLY A 622 32.20 -37.94 13.42
C GLY A 622 31.07 -36.90 13.26
N GLU A 623 29.86 -37.28 13.71
CA GLU A 623 28.81 -36.42 14.31
C GLU A 623 28.00 -35.43 13.44
N GLU A 624 26.82 -35.09 13.96
CA GLU A 624 25.72 -34.37 13.29
C GLU A 624 25.48 -33.00 13.95
N GLU A 625 25.07 -31.98 13.19
CA GLU A 625 24.10 -31.00 13.71
C GLU A 625 23.29 -30.32 12.59
N GLN A 626 22.19 -29.66 12.96
CA GLN A 626 21.16 -29.13 12.05
C GLN A 626 21.08 -27.61 12.18
N GLU A 627 20.89 -26.91 11.06
CA GLU A 627 20.38 -25.53 11.07
C GLU A 627 19.04 -25.48 10.33
N GLU A 628 18.01 -24.99 11.01
CA GLU A 628 16.63 -24.89 10.50
C GLU A 628 16.37 -23.54 9.79
N GLU A 629 15.25 -23.47 9.06
CA GLU A 629 14.73 -22.26 8.42
C GLU A 629 14.09 -21.32 9.47
N GLU A 630 14.33 -20.01 9.41
CA GLU A 630 13.45 -19.01 10.07
C GLU A 630 12.91 -17.97 9.07
N GLU A 631 11.57 -17.85 9.02
CA GLU A 631 10.82 -16.86 8.24
C GLU A 631 10.43 -15.65 9.12
N GLU A 632 10.60 -14.42 8.62
CA GLU A 632 10.11 -13.20 9.28
C GLU A 632 9.35 -12.30 8.27
N GLU A 633 8.01 -12.45 8.22
CA GLU A 633 7.10 -11.38 7.75
C GLU A 633 6.74 -10.45 8.94
N GLU A 634 6.41 -9.15 8.69
CA GLU A 634 5.10 -8.60 9.12
C GLU A 634 4.75 -7.14 8.68
N GLU A 635 3.49 -6.77 8.97
CA GLU A 635 2.74 -5.63 8.43
C GLU A 635 2.56 -4.42 9.37
N ARG A 636 2.29 -3.25 8.79
CA ARG A 636 1.49 -2.12 9.31
C ARG A 636 1.22 -1.15 8.13
N ASP A 637 0.10 -0.41 8.06
CA ASP A 637 -1.20 -0.57 8.74
C ASP A 637 -2.33 0.19 8.00
N ASP A 638 -3.58 0.01 8.47
CA ASP A 638 -4.72 0.92 8.32
C ASP A 638 -5.11 1.43 6.91
N SER A 639 -5.91 0.63 6.21
CA SER A 639 -7.07 1.16 5.49
C SER A 639 -8.35 0.43 5.95
N ASP A 640 -9.41 1.20 6.22
CA ASP A 640 -10.59 0.77 6.98
C ASP A 640 -11.41 -0.31 6.23
N SER A 641 -11.19 -1.59 6.57
CA SER A 641 -11.85 -2.73 5.90
C SER A 641 -13.03 -3.29 6.71
N ASP A 642 -14.20 -3.39 6.07
CA ASP A 642 -15.45 -3.87 6.69
C ASP A 642 -15.54 -5.42 6.70
N ASP A 643 -14.50 -6.15 7.17
CA ASP A 643 -14.57 -7.62 7.37
C ASP A 643 -15.30 -7.99 8.68
N ASP A 644 -16.61 -8.20 8.62
CA ASP A 644 -17.41 -8.69 9.75
C ASP A 644 -17.30 -10.23 9.93
N SER A 645 -16.07 -10.75 10.04
CA SER A 645 -15.81 -12.16 10.39
C SER A 645 -16.09 -12.45 11.87
N VAL A 646 -16.55 -13.67 12.16
CA VAL A 646 -16.91 -14.10 13.52
C VAL A 646 -15.66 -14.60 14.24
N ALA A 647 -15.30 -13.92 15.33
CA ALA A 647 -14.11 -14.23 16.12
C ALA A 647 -14.07 -15.70 16.61
N SER A 648 -12.94 -16.35 16.37
CA SER A 648 -12.61 -17.66 16.91
C SER A 648 -12.43 -17.60 18.44
N PRO A 649 -12.82 -18.63 19.21
CA PRO A 649 -12.62 -18.65 20.66
C PRO A 649 -11.24 -19.21 21.04
N THR A 650 -10.27 -18.31 21.24
CA THR A 650 -9.04 -18.52 22.03
C THR A 650 -9.09 -17.67 23.30
N ALA A 651 -8.32 -18.03 24.32
CA ALA A 651 -8.22 -17.34 25.60
C ALA A 651 -6.75 -17.00 25.88
N HIS A 652 -6.48 -15.97 26.67
CA HIS A 652 -5.12 -15.54 27.00
C HIS A 652 -4.42 -16.61 27.87
N PRO A 653 -3.08 -16.74 27.82
CA PRO A 653 -2.35 -17.58 28.78
C PRO A 653 -2.69 -17.23 30.25
N ASP A 654 -2.81 -15.94 30.56
CA ASP A 654 -3.15 -15.46 31.92
C ASP A 654 -4.61 -15.72 32.32
N ASP A 655 -5.55 -15.88 31.37
CA ASP A 655 -6.93 -16.28 31.66
C ASP A 655 -6.98 -17.66 32.34
N MET A 656 -6.00 -18.52 32.03
CA MET A 656 -5.89 -19.88 32.59
C MET A 656 -5.25 -19.86 33.98
N ALA A 657 -4.20 -19.05 34.18
CA ALA A 657 -3.47 -18.92 35.44
C ALA A 657 -4.38 -18.53 36.63
N ALA A 658 -5.48 -17.83 36.38
CA ALA A 658 -6.43 -17.40 37.40
C ALA A 658 -7.45 -18.48 37.85
N SER A 659 -7.32 -19.76 37.45
CA SER A 659 -8.41 -20.74 37.61
C SER A 659 -8.10 -22.12 38.23
N GLU A 660 -6.87 -22.65 38.15
CA GLU A 660 -6.53 -23.99 38.68
C GLU A 660 -5.18 -24.07 39.41
N GLN A 661 -5.00 -23.24 40.45
CA GLN A 661 -4.07 -23.58 41.54
C GLN A 661 -4.51 -22.95 42.88
N SER A 662 -5.08 -23.79 43.74
CA SER A 662 -5.13 -23.61 45.19
C SER A 662 -4.48 -24.85 45.81
N ASP A 663 -3.66 -24.64 46.83
CA ASP A 663 -3.12 -25.69 47.72
C ASP A 663 -2.13 -26.68 47.08
N ALA A 664 -0.94 -26.19 46.72
CA ALA A 664 0.30 -26.98 46.66
C ALA A 664 1.51 -26.09 46.98
N GLU A 665 2.27 -26.44 48.02
CA GLU A 665 3.54 -25.79 48.35
C GLU A 665 4.69 -26.39 47.53
N SER A 666 5.48 -25.56 46.87
CA SER A 666 6.80 -25.94 46.33
C SER A 666 7.75 -24.74 46.44
N GLN A 667 8.81 -24.89 47.22
CA GLN A 667 9.79 -23.83 47.45
C GLN A 667 10.70 -23.66 46.23
N ASP A 668 10.78 -22.44 45.70
CA ASP A 668 11.95 -21.95 44.97
C ASP A 668 12.48 -20.70 45.70
N SER A 669 13.78 -20.62 45.92
CA SER A 669 14.39 -19.80 46.97
C SER A 669 14.83 -18.40 46.52
N GLY A 670 14.12 -17.82 45.53
CA GLY A 670 14.36 -16.45 45.03
C GLY A 670 13.36 -15.37 45.49
N ASP A 671 12.12 -15.73 45.79
CA ASP A 671 11.00 -14.76 45.80
C ASP A 671 10.92 -13.87 47.06
N GLU A 672 11.37 -14.35 48.24
CA GLU A 672 11.25 -13.58 49.49
C GLU A 672 12.04 -12.26 49.46
N GLU A 673 13.24 -12.27 48.87
CA GLU A 673 14.09 -11.08 48.80
C GLU A 673 13.56 -10.06 47.78
N GLU A 674 12.94 -10.51 46.67
CA GLU A 674 12.25 -9.56 45.77
C GLU A 674 10.95 -9.05 46.42
N ALA A 675 10.14 -9.91 47.03
CA ALA A 675 8.91 -9.51 47.73
C ALA A 675 9.17 -8.44 48.82
N ALA A 676 10.23 -8.60 49.62
CA ALA A 676 10.66 -7.59 50.58
C ALA A 676 11.06 -6.25 49.89
N LYS A 677 11.75 -6.31 48.75
CA LYS A 677 12.07 -5.12 47.92
C LYS A 677 10.80 -4.50 47.29
N ARG A 678 9.77 -5.30 46.96
CA ARG A 678 8.47 -4.84 46.46
C ARG A 678 7.70 -4.05 47.53
N GLU A 679 7.68 -4.50 48.78
CA GLU A 679 7.06 -3.74 49.88
C GLU A 679 7.86 -2.48 50.26
N ALA A 680 9.19 -2.59 50.40
CA ALA A 680 10.07 -1.50 50.81
C ALA A 680 10.14 -0.31 49.83
N PHE A 681 9.62 -0.45 48.61
CA PHE A 681 9.49 0.64 47.65
C PHE A 681 8.38 1.64 48.03
N PHE A 682 7.32 1.21 48.72
CA PHE A 682 6.21 2.07 49.10
C PHE A 682 6.50 2.84 50.39
N ALA A 683 5.94 4.04 50.51
CA ALA A 683 5.93 4.74 51.80
C ALA A 683 4.96 4.07 52.77
N ALA A 684 5.43 3.78 53.99
CA ALA A 684 4.59 3.22 55.04
C ALA A 684 3.44 4.17 55.41
N GLU A 685 2.22 3.64 55.58
CA GLU A 685 1.09 4.42 56.11
C GLU A 685 1.42 4.91 57.53
N ASP A 686 1.54 6.22 57.74
CA ASP A 686 1.69 6.79 59.09
C ASP A 686 0.46 6.39 59.94
N PRO A 687 0.65 5.70 61.09
CA PRO A 687 -0.44 5.28 61.95
C PRO A 687 -1.37 6.43 62.40
N GLY A 688 -0.89 7.67 62.43
CA GLY A 688 -1.67 8.87 62.75
C GLY A 688 -2.77 9.19 61.74
N GLU A 689 -2.58 8.92 60.45
CA GLU A 689 -3.56 9.30 59.43
C GLU A 689 -4.82 8.42 59.40
N LYS A 690 -4.86 7.29 60.11
CA LYS A 690 -6.08 6.45 60.23
C LYS A 690 -7.30 7.21 60.79
N ALA A 691 -7.07 8.35 61.43
CA ALA A 691 -8.11 9.28 61.90
C ALA A 691 -8.88 10.02 60.77
N THR A 692 -8.28 10.28 59.60
CA THR A 692 -8.91 11.08 58.51
C THR A 692 -10.00 10.31 57.76
N SER A 693 -10.05 8.99 57.91
CA SER A 693 -11.06 8.06 57.38
C SER A 693 -12.53 8.41 57.72
N LYS A 694 -12.76 9.36 58.63
CA LYS A 694 -14.08 9.86 59.05
C LYS A 694 -14.39 11.29 58.59
N ALA A 695 -13.69 11.83 57.59
CA ALA A 695 -14.03 13.13 56.99
C ALA A 695 -15.48 13.13 56.45
N ARG A 696 -16.37 13.90 57.10
CA ARG A 696 -17.80 13.99 56.77
C ARG A 696 -18.12 15.10 55.76
N SER A 697 -17.22 16.08 55.59
CA SER A 697 -17.42 17.26 54.75
C SER A 697 -16.10 17.70 54.12
N PHE A 698 -16.13 18.18 52.88
CA PHE A 698 -14.96 18.73 52.18
C PHE A 698 -14.32 19.93 52.89
N GLN A 699 -15.05 20.61 53.78
CA GLN A 699 -14.52 21.69 54.62
C GLN A 699 -13.38 21.22 55.55
N GLN A 700 -13.26 19.92 55.81
CA GLN A 700 -12.25 19.36 56.70
C GLN A 700 -10.87 19.17 56.03
N PHE A 701 -10.77 19.37 54.70
CA PHE A 701 -9.50 19.32 53.96
C PHE A 701 -8.83 20.69 53.77
N ALA A 702 -9.27 21.73 54.49
CA ALA A 702 -8.75 23.10 54.43
C ALA A 702 -8.77 23.79 53.04
N LEU A 703 -9.54 23.25 52.09
CA LEU A 703 -9.63 23.77 50.71
C LEU A 703 -10.12 25.23 50.65
N SER A 704 -9.60 25.97 49.67
CA SER A 704 -9.89 27.38 49.43
C SER A 704 -11.36 27.63 49.04
N ARG A 705 -11.84 28.83 49.40
CA ARG A 705 -13.24 29.26 49.19
C ARG A 705 -13.77 29.07 47.77
N PRO A 706 -13.02 29.31 46.67
CA PRO A 706 -13.51 29.06 45.30
C PRO A 706 -13.85 27.59 45.05
N ILE A 707 -13.02 26.67 45.53
CA ILE A 707 -13.19 25.22 45.33
C ILE A 707 -14.34 24.70 46.18
N LEU A 708 -14.45 25.15 47.44
CA LEU A 708 -15.62 24.84 48.28
C LEU A 708 -16.94 25.36 47.68
N ARG A 709 -16.91 26.54 47.02
CA ARG A 709 -18.07 27.09 46.31
C ARG A 709 -18.44 26.25 45.07
N ALA A 710 -17.45 25.77 44.32
CA ALA A 710 -17.66 24.88 43.18
C ALA A 710 -18.27 23.54 43.62
N LEU A 711 -17.70 22.90 44.64
CA LEU A 711 -18.23 21.67 45.25
C LEU A 711 -19.70 21.83 45.68
N GLY A 712 -20.04 22.95 46.33
CA GLY A 712 -21.42 23.28 46.68
C GLY A 712 -22.35 23.38 45.47
N SER A 713 -21.93 24.05 44.38
CA SER A 713 -22.72 24.16 43.16
C SER A 713 -22.96 22.83 42.43
N LEU A 714 -22.03 21.88 42.58
CA LEU A 714 -22.13 20.52 42.02
C LEU A 714 -22.85 19.54 42.96
N SER A 715 -23.37 20.01 44.10
CA SER A 715 -24.00 19.18 45.16
C SER A 715 -23.06 18.11 45.74
N PHE A 716 -21.75 18.35 45.78
CA PHE A 716 -20.78 17.44 46.40
C PHE A 716 -20.73 17.69 47.91
N VAL A 717 -21.66 17.07 48.65
CA VAL A 717 -21.88 17.32 50.09
C VAL A 717 -20.80 16.68 50.97
N SER A 718 -20.46 15.42 50.74
CA SER A 718 -19.50 14.64 51.53
C SER A 718 -18.52 13.88 50.63
N PRO A 719 -17.24 13.76 51.01
CA PRO A 719 -16.25 13.02 50.23
C PRO A 719 -16.56 11.52 50.18
N THR A 720 -16.22 10.88 49.07
CA THR A 720 -16.19 9.41 48.98
C THR A 720 -14.99 8.84 49.74
N PRO A 721 -14.95 7.54 50.09
CA PRO A 721 -13.84 6.98 50.86
C PRO A 721 -12.47 7.15 50.18
N ILE A 722 -12.39 7.01 48.84
CA ILE A 722 -11.14 7.25 48.10
C ILE A 722 -10.74 8.73 48.14
N GLN A 723 -11.69 9.67 48.01
CA GLN A 723 -11.43 11.11 48.15
C GLN A 723 -10.92 11.46 49.56
N ALA A 724 -11.55 10.91 50.60
CA ALA A 724 -11.17 11.15 51.99
C ALA A 724 -9.77 10.63 52.35
N ARG A 725 -9.32 9.54 51.71
CA ARG A 725 -7.94 9.04 51.84
C ARG A 725 -6.94 9.82 50.98
N THR A 726 -7.26 10.09 49.73
CA THR A 726 -6.32 10.67 48.75
C THR A 726 -6.06 12.15 48.97
N ILE A 727 -7.09 12.97 49.27
CA ILE A 727 -6.95 14.43 49.29
C ILE A 727 -5.90 14.91 50.33
N PRO A 728 -5.88 14.42 51.59
CA PRO A 728 -4.87 14.83 52.57
C PRO A 728 -3.43 14.53 52.14
N VAL A 729 -3.19 13.33 51.58
CA VAL A 729 -1.86 12.88 51.14
C VAL A 729 -1.40 13.65 49.90
N ALA A 730 -2.29 13.84 48.92
CA ALA A 730 -1.99 14.57 47.71
C ALA A 730 -1.75 16.08 47.95
N LEU A 731 -2.42 16.68 48.96
CA LEU A 731 -2.16 18.07 49.39
C LEU A 731 -0.76 18.25 50.01
N GLN A 732 -0.14 17.18 50.56
CA GLN A 732 1.24 17.22 51.06
C GLN A 732 2.30 17.18 49.94
N GLY A 733 1.88 17.03 48.67
CA GLY A 733 2.78 16.93 47.53
C GLY A 733 3.37 15.53 47.30
N LEU A 734 2.92 14.52 48.07
CA LEU A 734 3.39 13.13 47.98
C LEU A 734 2.84 12.40 46.75
N ASP A 735 3.59 11.40 46.28
CA ASP A 735 3.16 10.47 45.24
C ASP A 735 2.08 9.50 45.77
N VAL A 736 1.05 9.21 44.97
CA VAL A 736 -0.13 8.43 45.41
C VAL A 736 -0.51 7.34 44.41
N VAL A 737 -0.71 6.11 44.89
CA VAL A 737 -1.26 4.98 44.13
C VAL A 737 -2.65 4.64 44.67
N GLY A 738 -3.71 5.05 43.96
CA GLY A 738 -5.11 4.92 44.38
C GLY A 738 -5.85 3.75 43.72
N SER A 739 -6.19 2.72 44.49
CA SER A 739 -6.99 1.56 44.03
C SER A 739 -8.45 1.70 44.45
N ALA A 740 -9.35 1.96 43.49
CA ALA A 740 -10.78 1.98 43.73
C ALA A 740 -11.62 1.73 42.46
N VAL A 741 -12.79 1.10 42.64
CA VAL A 741 -13.71 0.75 41.54
C VAL A 741 -14.19 1.97 40.74
N THR A 742 -14.51 1.77 39.46
CA THR A 742 -15.07 2.80 38.56
C THR A 742 -16.29 3.48 39.18
N GLY A 743 -16.33 4.82 39.18
CA GLY A 743 -17.42 5.60 39.77
C GLY A 743 -17.28 5.87 41.28
N SER A 744 -16.21 5.41 41.94
CA SER A 744 -15.88 5.75 43.34
C SER A 744 -15.48 7.21 43.58
N GLY A 745 -15.32 8.02 42.53
CA GLY A 745 -15.01 9.45 42.62
C GLY A 745 -13.54 9.83 42.47
N LYS A 746 -12.68 8.91 41.98
CA LYS A 746 -11.22 9.10 41.77
C LYS A 746 -10.85 10.43 41.09
N THR A 747 -11.59 10.83 40.05
CA THR A 747 -11.34 12.05 39.28
C THR A 747 -11.32 13.32 40.13
N ALA A 748 -12.23 13.45 41.11
CA ALA A 748 -12.21 14.58 42.04
C ALA A 748 -11.17 14.42 43.16
N ALA A 749 -10.73 13.20 43.45
CA ALA A 749 -9.71 12.92 44.46
C ALA A 749 -8.33 13.50 44.07
N PHE A 750 -7.98 13.51 42.78
CA PHE A 750 -6.78 14.20 42.29
C PHE A 750 -7.03 15.64 41.82
N LEU A 751 -8.19 15.96 41.23
CA LEU A 751 -8.45 17.33 40.76
C LEU A 751 -8.49 18.35 41.92
N LEU A 752 -9.06 18.00 43.07
CA LEU A 752 -9.14 18.93 44.21
C LEU A 752 -7.77 19.41 44.74
N PRO A 753 -6.80 18.54 45.07
CA PRO A 753 -5.45 18.96 45.48
C PRO A 753 -4.69 19.69 44.36
N ILE A 754 -4.87 19.28 43.10
CA ILE A 754 -4.28 19.98 41.94
C ILE A 754 -4.80 21.42 41.84
N LEU A 755 -6.11 21.63 41.91
CA LEU A 755 -6.71 22.97 41.82
C LEU A 755 -6.29 23.84 43.00
N GLU A 756 -6.22 23.28 44.23
CA GLU A 756 -5.76 24.01 45.41
C GLU A 756 -4.31 24.50 45.22
N ARG A 757 -3.38 23.61 44.83
CA ARG A 757 -1.98 23.97 44.55
C ARG A 757 -1.87 25.02 43.43
N LEU A 758 -2.68 24.91 42.38
CA LEU A 758 -2.70 25.86 41.26
C LEU A 758 -3.28 27.25 41.61
N LEU A 759 -4.04 27.43 42.71
CA LEU A 759 -4.46 28.78 43.12
C LEU A 759 -3.26 29.67 43.49
N TYR A 760 -2.20 29.06 44.04
CA TYR A 760 -0.98 29.72 44.52
C TYR A 760 0.16 29.78 43.47
N ARG A 761 -0.08 29.30 42.24
CA ARG A 761 0.94 29.21 41.18
C ARG A 761 1.53 30.58 40.78
N PRO A 762 2.80 30.65 40.32
CA PRO A 762 3.40 31.89 39.82
C PRO A 762 2.66 32.45 38.59
N ARG A 763 1.99 33.60 38.75
CA ARG A 763 1.11 34.22 37.73
C ARG A 763 1.83 35.06 36.66
N LYS A 764 3.13 35.33 36.81
CA LYS A 764 3.90 36.23 35.92
C LYS A 764 4.17 35.64 34.53
N VAL A 765 4.25 34.32 34.42
CA VAL A 765 4.54 33.61 33.16
C VAL A 765 3.51 32.49 33.00
N PRO A 766 2.69 32.52 31.93
CA PRO A 766 1.83 31.40 31.54
C PRO A 766 2.69 30.17 31.21
N THR A 767 2.45 29.08 31.92
CA THR A 767 3.26 27.85 31.87
C THR A 767 2.37 26.66 32.26
N THR A 768 2.35 25.62 31.42
CA THR A 768 1.68 24.36 31.73
C THR A 768 2.42 23.63 32.86
N ARG A 769 1.67 23.23 33.89
CA ARG A 769 2.21 22.65 35.13
C ARG A 769 1.69 21.25 35.43
N VAL A 770 0.61 20.83 34.78
CA VAL A 770 -0.06 19.57 35.09
C VAL A 770 -0.37 18.81 33.80
N ALA A 771 0.02 17.54 33.76
CA ALA A 771 -0.39 16.58 32.75
C ALA A 771 -1.28 15.51 33.38
N ILE A 772 -2.41 15.21 32.73
CA ILE A 772 -3.38 14.20 33.17
C ILE A 772 -3.63 13.26 32.00
N LEU A 773 -3.07 12.05 32.06
CA LEU A 773 -3.21 11.03 31.02
C LEU A 773 -4.42 10.13 31.28
N MET A 774 -5.10 9.77 30.18
CA MET A 774 -6.37 9.05 30.15
C MET A 774 -6.36 8.03 29.00
N PRO A 775 -6.82 6.78 29.19
CA PRO A 775 -6.77 5.74 28.14
C PRO A 775 -7.69 6.00 26.96
N THR A 776 -8.78 6.76 27.11
CA THR A 776 -9.65 7.08 25.97
C THR A 776 -10.03 8.55 25.89
N ARG A 777 -10.36 8.97 24.66
CA ARG A 777 -10.78 10.32 24.28
C ARG A 777 -12.00 10.76 25.09
N GLU A 778 -12.92 9.82 25.31
CA GLU A 778 -14.16 9.98 26.05
C GLU A 778 -13.90 10.25 27.54
N LEU A 779 -12.91 9.57 28.14
CA LEU A 779 -12.52 9.75 29.54
C LEU A 779 -11.80 11.08 29.75
N ALA A 780 -10.92 11.48 28.81
CA ALA A 780 -10.32 12.81 28.80
C ALA A 780 -11.38 13.92 28.74
N VAL A 781 -12.42 13.79 27.88
CA VAL A 781 -13.56 14.73 27.83
C VAL A 781 -14.33 14.76 29.15
N GLN A 782 -14.57 13.60 29.78
CA GLN A 782 -15.24 13.52 31.09
C GLN A 782 -14.41 14.19 32.20
N CYS A 783 -13.11 13.92 32.27
CA CYS A 783 -12.20 14.55 33.22
C CYS A 783 -12.14 16.07 33.02
N HIS A 784 -11.99 16.54 31.77
CA HIS A 784 -11.98 17.96 31.41
C HIS A 784 -13.26 18.68 31.83
N ASN A 785 -14.43 18.09 31.60
CA ASN A 785 -15.71 18.67 32.01
C ASN A 785 -15.87 18.73 33.54
N VAL A 786 -15.36 17.74 34.28
CA VAL A 786 -15.32 17.77 35.75
C VAL A 786 -14.31 18.82 36.26
N ALA A 787 -13.16 18.96 35.60
CA ALA A 787 -12.13 19.93 35.95
C ALA A 787 -12.63 21.38 35.78
N ILE A 788 -13.24 21.72 34.64
CA ILE A 788 -13.88 23.03 34.42
C ILE A 788 -14.98 23.28 35.46
N ALA A 789 -15.81 22.27 35.76
CA ALA A 789 -16.89 22.40 36.74
C ALA A 789 -16.37 22.66 38.17
N LEU A 790 -15.25 22.04 38.58
CA LEU A 790 -14.59 22.30 39.87
C LEU A 790 -13.81 23.64 39.87
N ALA A 791 -13.33 24.08 38.71
CA ALA A 791 -12.53 25.29 38.56
C ALA A 791 -13.35 26.56 38.24
N GLN A 792 -14.67 26.48 38.10
CA GLN A 792 -15.56 27.55 37.59
C GLN A 792 -15.49 28.91 38.34
N PHE A 793 -14.95 28.93 39.56
CA PHE A 793 -14.74 30.14 40.37
C PHE A 793 -13.26 30.55 40.51
N THR A 794 -12.40 30.02 39.64
CA THR A 794 -10.94 30.23 39.63
C THR A 794 -10.49 30.82 38.28
N ASP A 795 -9.20 31.16 38.20
CA ASP A 795 -8.52 31.58 36.96
C ASP A 795 -7.70 30.46 36.32
N ILE A 796 -7.95 29.19 36.68
CA ILE A 796 -7.20 28.03 36.19
C ILE A 796 -7.69 27.64 34.80
N THR A 797 -6.74 27.41 33.89
CA THR A 797 -6.99 27.14 32.47
C THR A 797 -6.69 25.70 32.08
N PHE A 798 -7.46 25.17 31.14
CA PHE A 798 -7.41 23.76 30.71
C PHE A 798 -7.25 23.65 29.20
N ALA A 799 -6.60 22.58 28.76
CA ALA A 799 -6.69 22.06 27.41
C ALA A 799 -6.94 20.56 27.41
N ILE A 800 -7.55 20.08 26.33
CA ILE A 800 -7.76 18.66 26.06
C ILE A 800 -7.04 18.26 24.77
N LEU A 801 -6.15 17.27 24.85
CA LEU A 801 -5.33 16.78 23.74
C LEU A 801 -5.71 15.33 23.38
N VAL A 802 -6.58 15.17 22.40
CA VAL A 802 -7.18 13.88 22.03
C VAL A 802 -7.28 13.69 20.51
N GLY A 803 -7.09 12.45 20.07
CA GLY A 803 -7.29 12.08 18.66
C GLY A 803 -8.73 12.32 18.18
N GLY A 804 -8.90 12.62 16.89
CA GLY A 804 -10.23 12.85 16.29
C GLY A 804 -10.83 14.24 16.50
N PHE A 805 -10.17 15.10 17.28
CA PHE A 805 -10.46 16.55 17.35
C PHE A 805 -9.50 17.31 16.43
N SER A 806 -9.86 18.55 16.07
CA SER A 806 -9.05 19.39 15.18
C SER A 806 -7.67 19.67 15.76
N LEU A 807 -6.62 19.34 14.99
CA LEU A 807 -5.22 19.56 15.38
C LEU A 807 -4.91 21.06 15.53
N ARG A 808 -5.40 21.87 14.56
CA ARG A 808 -5.21 23.33 14.53
C ARG A 808 -5.82 24.01 15.75
N GLU A 809 -6.96 23.50 16.23
CA GLU A 809 -7.63 24.02 17.44
C GLU A 809 -6.86 23.66 18.71
N GLN A 810 -6.39 22.42 18.85
CA GLN A 810 -5.54 21.99 19.97
C GLN A 810 -4.26 22.83 20.04
N GLU A 811 -3.58 23.06 18.90
CA GLU A 811 -2.43 23.96 18.80
C GLU A 811 -2.79 25.42 19.18
N ALA A 812 -3.96 25.92 18.78
CA ALA A 812 -4.42 27.28 19.11
C ALA A 812 -4.78 27.45 20.61
N VAL A 813 -5.16 26.37 21.31
CA VAL A 813 -5.30 26.37 22.77
C VAL A 813 -3.92 26.27 23.44
N LEU A 814 -3.04 25.38 22.98
CA LEU A 814 -1.69 25.22 23.53
C LEU A 814 -0.83 26.49 23.42
N LYS A 815 -1.01 27.29 22.35
CA LYS A 815 -0.40 28.62 22.21
C LYS A 815 -0.75 29.61 23.35
N LYS A 816 -1.80 29.34 24.13
CA LYS A 816 -2.18 30.13 25.32
C LYS A 816 -1.50 29.64 26.61
N ARG A 817 -0.70 28.57 26.53
CA ARG A 817 0.00 27.90 27.66
C ARG A 817 -0.93 27.60 28.84
N PRO A 818 -1.93 26.72 28.65
CA PRO A 818 -2.91 26.35 29.66
C PRO A 818 -2.23 25.72 30.88
N ASP A 819 -2.75 25.98 32.08
CA ASP A 819 -2.18 25.48 33.34
C ASP A 819 -2.20 23.95 33.43
N VAL A 820 -3.28 23.34 32.91
CA VAL A 820 -3.55 21.89 32.94
C VAL A 820 -3.79 21.36 31.53
N VAL A 821 -3.13 20.25 31.19
CA VAL A 821 -3.34 19.48 29.96
C VAL A 821 -3.91 18.10 30.31
N ILE A 822 -5.04 17.74 29.71
CA ILE A 822 -5.71 16.44 29.87
C ILE A 822 -5.64 15.72 28.52
N ALA A 823 -5.04 14.53 28.44
CA ALA A 823 -4.64 13.94 27.16
C ALA A 823 -4.77 12.41 27.07
N THR A 824 -4.86 11.91 25.84
CA THR A 824 -4.51 10.50 25.52
C THR A 824 -3.01 10.40 25.18
N PRO A 825 -2.26 9.39 25.67
CA PRO A 825 -0.79 9.33 25.56
C PRO A 825 -0.22 9.70 24.18
N GLY A 826 -0.61 8.99 23.10
CA GLY A 826 -0.10 9.31 21.76
C GLY A 826 -0.40 10.72 21.24
N ARG A 827 -1.48 11.39 21.68
CA ARG A 827 -1.74 12.80 21.31
C ARG A 827 -0.93 13.78 22.17
N PHE A 828 -0.58 13.39 23.40
CA PHE A 828 0.36 14.13 24.22
C PHE A 828 1.75 14.16 23.55
N ILE A 829 2.26 13.00 23.11
CA ILE A 829 3.55 12.88 22.40
C ILE A 829 3.56 13.65 21.08
N ASP A 830 2.49 13.55 20.28
CA ASP A 830 2.38 14.32 19.03
C ASP A 830 2.54 15.83 19.28
N HIS A 831 1.84 16.41 20.27
CA HIS A 831 2.03 17.83 20.56
C HIS A 831 3.39 18.13 21.22
N MET A 832 3.91 17.23 22.06
CA MET A 832 5.20 17.36 22.73
C MET A 832 6.37 17.44 21.72
N ARG A 833 6.32 16.63 20.65
CA ARG A 833 7.35 16.61 19.60
C ARG A 833 7.10 17.64 18.49
N ASN A 834 5.84 17.94 18.16
CA ASN A 834 5.49 18.68 16.93
C ASN A 834 4.82 20.04 17.15
N SER A 835 4.59 20.49 18.38
CA SER A 835 3.95 21.78 18.67
C SER A 835 4.85 22.65 19.53
N ALA A 836 5.70 23.48 18.91
CA ALA A 836 6.67 24.38 19.54
C ALA A 836 6.12 25.38 20.58
N SER A 837 4.79 25.43 20.80
CA SER A 837 4.14 26.16 21.89
C SER A 837 3.93 25.34 23.17
N PHE A 838 4.15 24.03 23.16
CA PHE A 838 3.88 23.11 24.27
C PHE A 838 5.18 22.57 24.88
N THR A 839 5.58 23.18 26.00
CA THR A 839 6.82 22.84 26.73
C THR A 839 6.50 21.96 27.95
N ILE A 840 7.06 20.76 28.01
CA ILE A 840 6.84 19.80 29.12
C ILE A 840 7.78 19.99 30.33
N GLU A 841 8.86 20.77 30.18
CA GLU A 841 9.94 20.99 31.16
C GLU A 841 9.47 21.54 32.52
N ASN A 842 8.26 22.08 32.58
CA ASN A 842 7.69 22.76 33.77
C ASN A 842 6.51 21.98 34.39
N ILE A 843 6.32 20.71 34.01
CA ILE A 843 5.28 19.85 34.59
C ILE A 843 5.65 19.49 36.02
N GLU A 844 4.93 20.09 36.96
CA GLU A 844 5.03 19.89 38.41
C GLU A 844 4.25 18.66 38.89
N ILE A 845 3.20 18.25 38.15
CA ILE A 845 2.28 17.17 38.53
C ILE A 845 1.90 16.31 37.32
N LEU A 846 2.02 14.99 37.45
CA LEU A 846 1.56 13.98 36.48
C LEU A 846 0.45 13.13 37.11
N VAL A 847 -0.65 12.92 36.38
CA VAL A 847 -1.73 11.99 36.77
C VAL A 847 -1.91 10.91 35.71
N LEU A 848 -2.06 9.66 36.16
CA LEU A 848 -2.34 8.48 35.33
C LEU A 848 -3.66 7.83 35.84
N ASP A 849 -4.83 8.16 35.28
CA ASP A 849 -6.12 7.56 35.70
C ASP A 849 -6.57 6.46 34.74
N GLU A 850 -7.16 5.40 35.31
CA GLU A 850 -7.38 4.09 34.67
C GLU A 850 -6.10 3.54 34.01
N ALA A 851 -5.02 3.51 34.81
CA ALA A 851 -3.71 3.00 34.40
C ALA A 851 -3.72 1.51 34.01
N ASP A 852 -4.59 0.71 34.65
CA ASP A 852 -4.92 -0.64 34.20
C ASP A 852 -5.33 -0.67 32.73
N ARG A 853 -6.28 0.20 32.34
CA ARG A 853 -6.74 0.25 30.95
C ARG A 853 -5.75 0.86 29.98
N MET A 854 -4.86 1.78 30.39
CA MET A 854 -3.84 2.32 29.49
C MET A 854 -2.92 1.20 28.98
N LEU A 855 -2.56 0.27 29.87
CA LEU A 855 -1.77 -0.91 29.52
C LEU A 855 -2.61 -1.93 28.73
N GLU A 856 -3.86 -2.21 29.11
CA GLU A 856 -4.79 -3.05 28.28
C GLU A 856 -4.98 -2.51 26.84
N THR A 857 -4.82 -1.20 26.62
CA THR A 857 -4.91 -0.57 25.30
C THR A 857 -3.58 -0.48 24.54
N GLY A 858 -2.48 -1.00 25.10
CA GLY A 858 -1.17 -1.02 24.44
C GLY A 858 -0.40 0.30 24.46
N PHE A 859 -0.71 1.24 25.38
CA PHE A 859 0.03 2.50 25.52
C PHE A 859 1.27 2.38 26.42
N GLU A 860 1.90 1.20 26.53
CA GLU A 860 3.06 1.03 27.42
C GLU A 860 4.25 1.84 26.92
N ASP A 861 4.58 1.75 25.63
CA ASP A 861 5.68 2.50 25.00
C ASP A 861 5.46 4.03 25.03
N GLU A 862 4.23 4.50 24.79
CA GLU A 862 3.91 5.93 24.94
C GLU A 862 4.01 6.42 26.39
N LEU A 863 3.59 5.61 27.36
CA LEU A 863 3.75 5.98 28.77
C LEU A 863 5.24 6.03 29.14
N ASP A 864 6.03 5.10 28.65
CA ASP A 864 7.47 5.04 28.92
C ASP A 864 8.23 6.24 28.31
N GLU A 865 7.93 6.62 27.06
CA GLU A 865 8.44 7.86 26.42
C GLU A 865 8.04 9.12 27.20
N ILE A 866 6.78 9.22 27.67
CA ILE A 866 6.33 10.37 28.46
C ILE A 866 7.03 10.40 29.84
N LEU A 867 7.23 9.25 30.49
CA LEU A 867 7.91 9.17 31.78
C LEU A 867 9.42 9.43 31.69
N LYS A 868 10.06 9.11 30.55
CA LYS A 868 11.45 9.44 30.22
C LYS A 868 11.65 10.94 29.97
N THR A 869 10.70 11.60 29.30
CA THR A 869 10.83 12.99 28.85
C THR A 869 10.32 14.03 29.87
N ILE A 870 9.27 13.75 30.64
CA ILE A 870 8.77 14.66 31.69
C ILE A 870 9.74 14.73 32.87
N PRO A 871 10.00 15.93 33.46
CA PRO A 871 10.85 16.09 34.64
C PRO A 871 10.57 15.08 35.76
N LYS A 872 11.63 14.48 36.31
CA LYS A 872 11.52 13.53 37.44
C LYS A 872 11.23 14.21 38.79
N SER A 873 11.48 15.51 38.90
CA SER A 873 11.15 16.32 40.09
C SER A 873 9.70 16.82 40.03
N ARG A 874 8.75 15.88 40.10
CA ARG A 874 7.31 16.08 39.99
C ARG A 874 6.57 15.30 41.09
N GLN A 875 5.30 15.64 41.32
CA GLN A 875 4.36 14.78 42.02
C GLN A 875 3.65 13.86 41.01
N THR A 876 3.65 12.55 41.23
CA THR A 876 2.97 11.58 40.37
C THR A 876 1.81 10.91 41.12
N MET A 877 0.62 10.87 40.51
CA MET A 877 -0.56 10.20 41.08
C MET A 877 -1.17 9.21 40.08
N LEU A 878 -1.13 7.93 40.43
CA LEU A 878 -1.67 6.82 39.62
C LEU A 878 -2.96 6.31 40.23
N PHE A 879 -3.99 6.12 39.40
CA PHE A 879 -5.30 5.61 39.80
C PHE A 879 -5.73 4.44 38.92
N SER A 880 -6.12 3.34 39.55
CA SER A 880 -6.49 2.10 38.87
C SER A 880 -7.75 1.48 39.47
N ALA A 881 -8.40 0.55 38.78
CA ALA A 881 -9.45 -0.31 39.35
C ALA A 881 -8.89 -1.68 39.74
N THR A 882 -7.91 -2.20 39.00
CA THR A 882 -7.13 -3.41 39.34
C THR A 882 -5.67 -3.05 39.69
N MET A 883 -4.94 -4.00 40.26
CA MET A 883 -3.49 -3.93 40.47
C MET A 883 -2.89 -5.20 39.86
N THR A 884 -2.43 -5.09 38.62
CA THR A 884 -1.74 -6.16 37.88
C THR A 884 -0.22 -5.98 38.01
N SER A 885 0.53 -7.02 37.64
CA SER A 885 2.00 -6.97 37.53
C SER A 885 2.48 -5.78 36.69
N SER A 886 1.85 -5.52 35.54
CA SER A 886 2.18 -4.40 34.64
C SER A 886 1.91 -3.03 35.28
N VAL A 887 0.84 -2.89 36.08
CA VAL A 887 0.58 -1.65 36.85
C VAL A 887 1.63 -1.46 37.95
N ASP A 888 2.03 -2.53 38.68
CA ASP A 888 3.10 -2.44 39.67
C ASP A 888 4.49 -2.18 39.04
N LYS A 889 4.72 -2.62 37.79
CA LYS A 889 5.90 -2.24 36.97
C LYS A 889 5.88 -0.74 36.67
N LEU A 890 4.78 -0.21 36.14
CA LEU A 890 4.59 1.21 35.82
C LEU A 890 4.76 2.11 37.06
N VAL A 891 4.29 1.66 38.22
CA VAL A 891 4.50 2.35 39.52
C VAL A 891 5.99 2.45 39.88
N ARG A 892 6.79 1.37 39.69
CA ARG A 892 8.24 1.38 39.99
C ARG A 892 9.04 2.27 39.03
N VAL A 893 8.63 2.37 37.77
CA VAL A 893 9.32 3.19 36.74
C VAL A 893 8.94 4.68 36.86
N GLY A 894 7.67 4.99 37.14
CA GLY A 894 7.13 6.34 37.01
C GLY A 894 7.09 7.21 38.27
N MET A 895 7.28 6.64 39.47
CA MET A 895 6.94 7.25 40.77
C MET A 895 8.09 7.16 41.79
N ASN A 896 8.06 7.99 42.83
CA ASN A 896 9.09 8.02 43.90
C ASN A 896 8.47 7.81 45.29
N LYS A 897 8.69 6.62 45.88
CA LYS A 897 8.14 6.19 47.18
C LYS A 897 6.65 6.53 47.40
N PRO A 898 5.74 6.07 46.51
CA PRO A 898 4.33 6.40 46.59
C PRO A 898 3.64 5.83 47.83
N VAL A 899 2.59 6.52 48.29
CA VAL A 899 1.65 6.04 49.30
C VAL A 899 0.54 5.21 48.61
N ARG A 900 0.34 3.95 49.03
CA ARG A 900 -0.64 3.03 48.42
C ARG A 900 -2.00 3.08 49.14
N LEU A 901 -3.02 3.65 48.49
CA LEU A 901 -4.34 3.90 49.08
C LEU A 901 -5.42 3.03 48.41
N SER A 902 -5.82 1.95 49.09
CA SER A 902 -6.84 1.01 48.61
C SER A 902 -8.21 1.21 49.28
N VAL A 903 -9.29 0.96 48.54
CA VAL A 903 -10.70 1.01 48.99
C VAL A 903 -11.50 -0.17 48.40
N ASP A 904 -11.77 -1.18 49.23
CA ASP A 904 -12.69 -2.33 49.01
C ASP A 904 -12.69 -2.97 47.60
N ALA A 905 -11.53 -3.45 47.16
CA ALA A 905 -11.35 -4.15 45.88
C ALA A 905 -11.77 -5.64 45.88
N LYS A 906 -12.99 -5.98 46.32
CA LYS A 906 -13.54 -7.34 46.14
C LYS A 906 -14.22 -7.49 44.77
N LYS A 907 -13.88 -8.55 44.02
CA LYS A 907 -14.41 -8.89 42.67
C LYS A 907 -15.92 -9.25 42.66
N ALA A 908 -16.78 -8.35 43.11
CA ALA A 908 -18.24 -8.55 43.21
C ALA A 908 -19.02 -7.67 42.23
N THR A 909 -20.07 -8.23 41.61
CA THR A 909 -21.03 -7.43 40.83
C THR A 909 -21.78 -6.47 41.74
N THR A 910 -22.04 -5.24 41.26
CA THR A 910 -22.59 -4.13 42.05
C THR A 910 -23.84 -4.51 42.86
N THR A 911 -23.84 -4.15 44.14
CA THR A 911 -24.96 -4.39 45.05
C THR A 911 -26.24 -3.73 44.53
N GLY A 912 -27.32 -4.50 44.43
CA GLY A 912 -28.60 -4.06 43.86
C GLY A 912 -28.84 -4.47 42.40
N LEU A 913 -27.88 -5.12 41.74
CA LEU A 913 -28.08 -5.74 40.42
C LEU A 913 -28.89 -7.03 40.51
N VAL A 914 -29.89 -7.18 39.62
CA VAL A 914 -30.59 -8.45 39.33
C VAL A 914 -30.17 -8.94 37.94
N GLN A 915 -29.68 -10.17 37.85
CA GLN A 915 -29.15 -10.78 36.63
C GLN A 915 -30.16 -11.80 36.06
N GLU A 916 -30.75 -11.48 34.92
CA GLU A 916 -31.81 -12.28 34.28
C GLU A 916 -31.26 -13.05 33.08
N PHE A 917 -31.74 -14.29 32.87
CA PHE A 917 -31.33 -15.13 31.74
C PHE A 917 -32.54 -15.66 30.97
N VAL A 918 -32.59 -15.40 29.67
CA VAL A 918 -33.52 -16.05 28.73
C VAL A 918 -32.76 -17.16 28.02
N ARG A 919 -33.14 -18.42 28.24
CA ARG A 919 -32.51 -19.56 27.56
C ARG A 919 -33.27 -19.92 26.29
N LEU A 920 -32.62 -19.75 25.15
CA LEU A 920 -33.08 -20.31 23.88
C LEU A 920 -32.91 -21.84 23.91
N ARG A 921 -33.84 -22.57 23.29
CA ARG A 921 -33.73 -24.03 23.16
C ARG A 921 -32.87 -24.35 21.93
N PRO A 922 -32.08 -25.45 21.93
CA PRO A 922 -31.44 -25.94 20.72
C PRO A 922 -32.47 -26.10 19.59
N GLY A 923 -32.15 -25.62 18.38
CA GLY A 923 -33.10 -25.59 17.26
C GLY A 923 -34.14 -24.46 17.30
N ARG A 924 -33.98 -23.47 18.19
CA ARG A 924 -34.68 -22.17 18.16
C ARG A 924 -33.72 -21.02 18.49
N GLU A 925 -32.49 -21.11 17.99
CA GLU A 925 -31.48 -20.08 18.19
C GLU A 925 -31.71 -18.87 17.26
N GLU A 926 -32.39 -19.06 16.12
CA GLU A 926 -32.85 -17.96 15.23
C GLU A 926 -33.81 -16.97 15.94
N MET A 927 -34.62 -17.48 16.87
CA MET A 927 -35.64 -16.70 17.63
C MET A 927 -35.03 -15.65 18.58
N ARG A 928 -33.69 -15.53 18.62
CA ARG A 928 -32.95 -14.52 19.40
C ARG A 928 -33.35 -13.09 19.03
N LEU A 929 -33.61 -12.81 17.75
CA LEU A 929 -33.99 -11.46 17.29
C LEU A 929 -35.42 -11.09 17.70
N ALA A 930 -36.38 -11.98 17.48
CA ALA A 930 -37.75 -11.85 17.98
C ALA A 930 -37.78 -11.72 19.52
N THR A 931 -36.97 -12.51 20.22
CA THR A 931 -36.77 -12.43 21.67
C THR A 931 -36.28 -11.05 22.12
N LEU A 932 -35.26 -10.47 21.45
CA LEU A 932 -34.79 -9.11 21.75
C LEU A 932 -35.90 -8.07 21.54
N CYS A 933 -36.61 -8.14 20.41
CA CYS A 933 -37.66 -7.17 20.08
C CYS A 933 -38.80 -7.21 21.10
N LEU A 934 -39.25 -8.40 21.51
CA LEU A 934 -40.27 -8.58 22.53
C LEU A 934 -39.79 -8.07 23.91
N LEU A 935 -38.54 -8.37 24.29
CA LEU A 935 -37.94 -7.85 25.52
C LEU A 935 -37.88 -6.32 25.56
N CYS A 936 -37.46 -5.67 24.47
CA CYS A 936 -37.35 -4.21 24.38
C CYS A 936 -38.71 -3.51 24.26
N LYS A 937 -39.69 -4.16 23.62
CA LYS A 937 -41.07 -3.65 23.49
C LYS A 937 -41.85 -3.74 24.81
N ASP A 938 -41.73 -4.85 25.53
CA ASP A 938 -42.64 -5.19 26.64
C ASP A 938 -42.01 -5.16 28.04
N VAL A 939 -40.70 -5.42 28.19
CA VAL A 939 -40.04 -5.59 29.51
C VAL A 939 -39.01 -4.50 29.83
N PHE A 940 -38.29 -4.02 28.83
CA PHE A 940 -37.14 -3.13 28.95
C PHE A 940 -37.34 -1.94 28.00
N LYS A 941 -38.15 -0.97 28.43
CA LYS A 941 -38.66 0.10 27.56
C LYS A 941 -37.83 1.38 27.58
N ASP A 942 -37.07 1.64 28.65
CA ASP A 942 -36.39 2.93 28.91
C ASP A 942 -34.94 2.75 29.39
N ARG A 943 -34.05 3.63 28.91
CA ARG A 943 -32.62 3.71 29.30
C ARG A 943 -31.92 2.35 29.29
N VAL A 944 -32.07 1.62 28.18
CA VAL A 944 -31.54 0.27 27.96
C VAL A 944 -30.31 0.30 27.06
N ILE A 945 -29.20 -0.28 27.49
CA ILE A 945 -28.07 -0.59 26.59
C ILE A 945 -28.22 -2.04 26.10
N VAL A 946 -28.11 -2.28 24.80
CA VAL A 946 -28.11 -3.61 24.19
C VAL A 946 -26.74 -3.89 23.58
N PHE A 947 -26.07 -4.96 24.01
CA PHE A 947 -24.72 -5.31 23.59
C PHE A 947 -24.71 -6.39 22.50
N PHE A 948 -24.04 -6.07 21.39
CA PHE A 948 -23.82 -6.91 20.21
C PHE A 948 -22.34 -7.25 20.04
N ARG A 949 -22.04 -8.41 19.42
CA ARG A 949 -20.67 -8.82 19.09
C ARG A 949 -20.15 -8.13 17.82
N GLN A 950 -20.99 -7.94 16.80
CA GLN A 950 -20.62 -7.34 15.51
C GLN A 950 -21.37 -6.02 15.26
N LYS A 951 -20.73 -5.09 14.54
CA LYS A 951 -21.27 -3.74 14.22
C LYS A 951 -22.53 -3.82 13.34
N LYS A 952 -22.54 -4.72 12.34
CA LYS A 952 -23.70 -4.94 11.46
C LYS A 952 -24.97 -5.34 12.19
N ASP A 953 -24.87 -6.08 13.29
CA ASP A 953 -26.04 -6.54 14.04
C ASP A 953 -26.68 -5.37 14.81
N ALA A 954 -25.87 -4.52 15.45
CA ALA A 954 -26.36 -3.31 16.11
C ALA A 954 -27.07 -2.38 15.12
N HIS A 955 -26.47 -2.17 13.95
CA HIS A 955 -27.01 -1.30 12.90
C HIS A 955 -28.30 -1.87 12.25
N ARG A 956 -28.32 -3.17 11.90
CA ARG A 956 -29.52 -3.87 11.42
C ARG A 956 -30.67 -3.81 12.43
N VAL A 957 -30.36 -3.93 13.73
CA VAL A 957 -31.35 -3.80 14.80
C VAL A 957 -31.81 -2.34 14.99
N ARG A 958 -30.97 -1.33 14.73
CA ARG A 958 -31.40 0.10 14.69
C ARG A 958 -32.48 0.33 13.62
N ILE A 959 -32.32 -0.25 12.43
CA ILE A 959 -33.32 -0.16 11.35
C ILE A 959 -34.61 -0.88 11.76
N LEU A 960 -34.53 -2.14 12.20
CA LEU A 960 -35.69 -2.92 12.67
C LEU A 960 -36.42 -2.23 13.83
N PHE A 961 -35.70 -1.64 14.79
CA PHE A 961 -36.31 -0.90 15.90
C PHE A 961 -37.07 0.33 15.38
N GLY A 962 -36.52 1.05 14.39
CA GLY A 962 -37.22 2.13 13.69
C GLY A 962 -38.56 1.69 13.07
N LEU A 963 -38.56 0.59 12.32
CA LEU A 963 -39.77 0.02 11.70
C LEU A 963 -40.78 -0.52 12.74
N LEU A 964 -40.29 -1.01 13.89
CA LEU A 964 -41.13 -1.42 15.03
C LEU A 964 -41.56 -0.25 15.93
N GLY A 965 -41.13 1.00 15.66
CA GLY A 965 -41.48 2.20 16.43
C GLY A 965 -40.70 2.38 17.74
N LEU A 966 -39.63 1.62 17.96
CA LEU A 966 -38.73 1.72 19.11
C LEU A 966 -37.61 2.74 18.84
N LYS A 967 -37.30 3.59 19.82
CA LYS A 967 -36.31 4.68 19.63
C LYS A 967 -34.89 4.21 19.96
N ALA A 968 -34.20 3.65 18.97
CA ALA A 968 -32.80 3.25 19.08
C ALA A 968 -31.82 4.36 18.66
N GLY A 969 -30.70 4.49 19.36
CA GLY A 969 -29.42 4.99 18.84
C GLY A 969 -28.41 3.86 18.75
N GLU A 970 -27.34 4.02 17.97
CA GLU A 970 -26.26 3.03 17.81
C GLU A 970 -24.91 3.54 18.35
N LEU A 971 -23.99 2.63 18.67
CA LEU A 971 -22.67 2.95 19.24
C LEU A 971 -21.61 1.88 18.88
N HIS A 972 -20.86 2.10 17.80
CA HIS A 972 -19.84 1.17 17.30
C HIS A 972 -18.57 1.86 16.76
N GLY A 973 -17.56 1.04 16.43
CA GLY A 973 -16.22 1.48 16.03
C GLY A 973 -16.23 2.55 14.93
N SER A 974 -16.87 2.24 13.80
CA SER A 974 -16.94 3.06 12.57
C SER A 974 -17.82 4.33 12.65
N MET A 975 -18.31 4.72 13.82
CA MET A 975 -19.01 6.01 14.00
C MET A 975 -18.01 7.14 14.25
N THR A 976 -18.21 8.29 13.60
CA THR A 976 -17.43 9.51 13.87
C THR A 976 -17.66 10.02 15.30
N GLN A 977 -16.70 10.75 15.87
CA GLN A 977 -16.78 11.23 17.25
C GLN A 977 -18.02 12.11 17.51
N GLY A 978 -18.43 12.93 16.54
CA GLY A 978 -19.64 13.74 16.60
C GLY A 978 -20.91 12.89 16.68
N GLN A 979 -21.03 11.85 15.84
CA GLN A 979 -22.14 10.90 15.89
C GLN A 979 -22.19 10.11 17.20
N ARG A 980 -21.02 9.67 17.72
CA ARG A 980 -20.93 8.99 19.03
C ARG A 980 -21.44 9.87 20.16
N ILE A 981 -21.01 11.14 20.21
CA ILE A 981 -21.45 12.11 21.23
C ILE A 981 -22.97 12.32 21.10
N GLN A 982 -23.49 12.57 19.90
CA GLN A 982 -24.92 12.75 19.67
C GLN A 982 -25.76 11.53 20.08
N ALA A 983 -25.31 10.31 19.79
CA ALA A 983 -26.01 9.08 20.18
C ALA A 983 -26.04 8.87 21.71
N VAL A 984 -24.94 9.16 22.39
CA VAL A 984 -24.83 9.08 23.86
C VAL A 984 -25.67 10.17 24.53
N ASP A 985 -25.65 11.40 24.01
CA ASP A 985 -26.44 12.53 24.52
C ASP A 985 -27.94 12.30 24.32
N ALA A 986 -28.36 11.88 23.13
CA ALA A 986 -29.75 11.52 22.84
C ALA A 986 -30.28 10.42 23.80
N PHE A 987 -29.44 9.45 24.16
CA PHE A 987 -29.80 8.40 25.12
C PHE A 987 -29.79 8.87 26.58
N ARG A 988 -28.79 9.67 26.99
CA ARG A 988 -28.71 10.29 28.31
C ARG A 988 -29.92 11.18 28.59
N ASP A 989 -30.33 11.95 27.60
CA ASP A 989 -31.38 12.96 27.69
C ASP A 989 -32.78 12.38 27.38
N GLY A 990 -32.86 11.08 27.04
CA GLY A 990 -34.11 10.33 26.88
C GLY A 990 -34.82 10.52 25.54
N GLN A 991 -34.13 11.06 24.54
CA GLN A 991 -34.63 11.15 23.16
C GLN A 991 -34.68 9.76 22.51
N THR A 992 -33.64 8.94 22.74
CA THR A 992 -33.62 7.50 22.46
C THR A 992 -33.78 6.70 23.75
N SER A 993 -34.53 5.61 23.68
CA SER A 993 -34.82 4.71 24.80
C SER A 993 -33.86 3.52 24.87
N HIS A 994 -33.28 3.16 23.73
CA HIS A 994 -32.37 2.03 23.54
C HIS A 994 -31.06 2.50 22.90
N LEU A 995 -29.93 1.99 23.38
CA LEU A 995 -28.59 2.23 22.81
C LEU A 995 -27.97 0.90 22.39
N LEU A 996 -27.80 0.70 21.09
CA LEU A 996 -27.33 -0.54 20.48
C LEU A 996 -25.81 -0.46 20.30
N ALA A 997 -25.07 -1.12 21.18
CA ALA A 997 -23.65 -0.90 21.36
C ALA A 997 -22.80 -2.15 21.12
N THR A 998 -21.55 -1.94 20.68
CA THR A 998 -20.49 -2.97 20.68
C THR A 998 -19.58 -2.82 21.90
N ASP A 999 -18.83 -3.88 22.25
CA ASP A 999 -17.88 -3.83 23.37
C ASP A 999 -16.82 -2.72 23.20
N LEU A 1000 -16.24 -2.58 22.01
CA LEU A 1000 -15.16 -1.61 21.74
C LEU A 1000 -15.62 -0.15 21.96
N ALA A 1001 -16.80 0.22 21.45
CA ALA A 1001 -17.29 1.59 21.48
C ALA A 1001 -18.04 1.98 22.78
N SER A 1002 -18.20 1.04 23.73
CA SER A 1002 -18.85 1.28 25.03
C SER A 1002 -17.88 1.35 26.21
N ARG A 1003 -16.62 0.98 26.00
CA ARG A 1003 -15.49 1.28 26.89
C ARG A 1003 -15.31 2.82 26.95
N GLY A 1004 -14.78 3.33 28.06
CA GLY A 1004 -14.56 4.78 28.27
C GLY A 1004 -15.78 5.66 28.56
N LEU A 1005 -17.03 5.28 28.24
CA LEU A 1005 -18.21 6.15 28.43
C LEU A 1005 -18.92 5.96 29.79
N ASP A 1006 -18.95 6.98 30.65
CA ASP A 1006 -19.85 7.03 31.83
C ASP A 1006 -21.26 7.48 31.45
N ILE A 1007 -22.02 6.55 30.87
CA ILE A 1007 -23.44 6.75 30.57
C ILE A 1007 -24.24 6.69 31.87
N LYS A 1008 -24.53 7.85 32.45
CA LYS A 1008 -25.30 7.95 33.70
C LYS A 1008 -26.76 7.51 33.49
N ASN A 1009 -27.33 6.88 34.51
CA ASN A 1009 -28.74 6.50 34.63
C ASN A 1009 -29.21 5.30 33.76
N VAL A 1010 -28.32 4.42 33.29
CA VAL A 1010 -28.69 3.15 32.64
C VAL A 1010 -29.54 2.29 33.58
N GLN A 1011 -30.81 2.05 33.23
CA GLN A 1011 -31.72 1.22 34.02
C GLN A 1011 -31.54 -0.28 33.75
N SER A 1012 -31.21 -0.64 32.51
CA SER A 1012 -31.09 -2.04 32.10
C SER A 1012 -30.00 -2.28 31.06
N VAL A 1013 -29.41 -3.46 31.12
CA VAL A 1013 -28.39 -3.93 30.18
C VAL A 1013 -28.86 -5.26 29.57
N ILE A 1014 -28.99 -5.32 28.25
CA ILE A 1014 -29.28 -6.57 27.53
C ILE A 1014 -28.02 -7.05 26.82
N ASN A 1015 -27.59 -8.27 27.10
CA ASN A 1015 -26.64 -9.00 26.27
C ASN A 1015 -27.45 -9.73 25.19
N TYR A 1016 -27.36 -9.27 23.94
CA TYR A 1016 -27.98 -9.98 22.80
C TYR A 1016 -27.33 -11.35 22.58
N GLU A 1017 -26.03 -11.41 22.82
CA GLU A 1017 -25.25 -12.63 22.98
C GLU A 1017 -24.39 -12.52 24.25
N ALA A 1018 -24.04 -13.65 24.85
CA ALA A 1018 -23.08 -13.63 25.95
C ALA A 1018 -21.69 -13.20 25.44
N PRO A 1019 -20.92 -12.45 26.26
CA PRO A 1019 -19.54 -12.10 25.95
C PRO A 1019 -18.62 -13.33 26.06
N GLN A 1020 -17.40 -13.21 25.51
CA GLN A 1020 -16.43 -14.30 25.51
C GLN A 1020 -15.86 -14.61 26.90
N THR A 1021 -15.57 -13.60 27.73
CA THR A 1021 -14.98 -13.76 29.08
C THR A 1021 -15.92 -13.27 30.19
N HIS A 1022 -15.67 -13.75 31.43
CA HIS A 1022 -16.42 -13.34 32.63
C HIS A 1022 -16.21 -11.87 32.98
N GLU A 1023 -15.03 -11.33 32.69
CA GLU A 1023 -14.69 -9.95 33.02
C GLU A 1023 -15.40 -8.97 32.09
N ILE A 1024 -15.46 -9.26 30.79
CA ILE A 1024 -16.31 -8.50 29.85
C ILE A 1024 -17.79 -8.55 30.29
N TYR A 1025 -18.29 -9.68 30.81
CA TYR A 1025 -19.63 -9.76 31.39
C TYR A 1025 -19.80 -8.77 32.56
N VAL A 1026 -18.88 -8.76 33.52
CA VAL A 1026 -18.89 -7.84 34.67
C VAL A 1026 -18.83 -6.39 34.22
N HIS A 1027 -17.99 -6.04 33.24
CA HIS A 1027 -17.89 -4.68 32.69
C HIS A 1027 -19.14 -4.21 31.92
N ARG A 1028 -19.83 -5.12 31.22
CA ARG A 1028 -21.11 -4.84 30.55
C ARG A 1028 -22.23 -4.61 31.58
N VAL A 1029 -22.45 -5.54 32.52
CA VAL A 1029 -23.55 -5.41 33.49
C VAL A 1029 -23.29 -4.30 34.52
N GLY A 1030 -22.03 -4.00 34.83
CA GLY A 1030 -21.58 -2.86 35.62
C GLY A 1030 -21.78 -1.48 34.97
N ARG A 1031 -22.52 -1.39 33.85
CA ARG A 1031 -23.07 -0.12 33.34
C ARG A 1031 -24.36 0.30 34.04
N THR A 1032 -25.15 -0.65 34.56
CA THR A 1032 -26.31 -0.37 35.43
C THR A 1032 -25.95 -0.54 36.91
N ALA A 1033 -26.93 -0.38 37.81
CA ALA A 1033 -26.79 -0.40 39.29
C ALA A 1033 -25.77 0.61 39.89
N ARG A 1034 -25.33 1.61 39.10
CA ARG A 1034 -24.32 2.60 39.53
C ARG A 1034 -24.87 3.58 40.58
N ALA A 1035 -23.99 3.97 41.50
CA ALA A 1035 -24.22 4.95 42.57
C ALA A 1035 -25.41 4.58 43.51
N GLY A 1036 -25.39 3.36 44.05
CA GLY A 1036 -26.33 2.92 45.09
C GLY A 1036 -27.76 2.63 44.60
N ARG A 1037 -27.99 2.59 43.30
CA ARG A 1037 -29.30 2.30 42.69
C ARG A 1037 -29.41 0.83 42.32
N SER A 1038 -30.63 0.30 42.32
CA SER A 1038 -30.92 -1.01 41.72
C SER A 1038 -30.78 -0.96 40.19
N GLY A 1039 -30.52 -2.12 39.59
CA GLY A 1039 -30.39 -2.27 38.13
C GLY A 1039 -30.73 -3.69 37.69
N ARG A 1040 -31.01 -3.88 36.40
CA ARG A 1040 -31.32 -5.19 35.81
C ARG A 1040 -30.40 -5.49 34.63
N SER A 1041 -29.85 -6.68 34.54
CA SER A 1041 -29.26 -7.20 33.31
C SER A 1041 -30.09 -8.35 32.77
N CYS A 1042 -30.12 -8.54 31.45
CA CYS A 1042 -30.76 -9.67 30.79
C CYS A 1042 -29.80 -10.28 29.77
N THR A 1043 -29.62 -11.59 29.76
CA THR A 1043 -28.76 -12.27 28.76
C THR A 1043 -29.57 -13.29 27.99
N ILE A 1044 -29.62 -13.14 26.67
CA ILE A 1044 -30.24 -14.11 25.77
C ILE A 1044 -29.19 -15.17 25.45
N ALA A 1045 -29.29 -16.33 26.10
CA ALA A 1045 -28.28 -17.38 26.05
C ALA A 1045 -28.76 -18.56 25.18
N ALA A 1046 -27.94 -18.92 24.20
CA ALA A 1046 -28.01 -20.13 23.39
C ALA A 1046 -27.12 -21.24 23.98
N GLU A 1047 -27.06 -22.43 23.36
CA GLU A 1047 -26.23 -23.52 23.88
C GLU A 1047 -24.69 -23.24 23.81
N PRO A 1048 -24.14 -22.49 22.82
CA PRO A 1048 -22.73 -22.07 22.84
C PRO A 1048 -22.34 -21.22 24.06
N ASP A 1049 -23.27 -20.39 24.57
CA ASP A 1049 -23.03 -19.48 25.70
C ASP A 1049 -22.92 -20.22 27.06
N ARG A 1050 -23.11 -21.54 27.08
CA ARG A 1050 -23.20 -22.35 28.31
C ARG A 1050 -21.93 -22.35 29.17
N LYS A 1051 -20.73 -22.09 28.60
CA LYS A 1051 -19.49 -21.91 29.38
C LYS A 1051 -19.53 -20.64 30.22
N ILE A 1052 -19.74 -19.48 29.58
CA ILE A 1052 -19.79 -18.17 30.24
C ILE A 1052 -20.96 -18.08 31.23
N VAL A 1053 -22.15 -18.60 30.88
CA VAL A 1053 -23.30 -18.62 31.80
C VAL A 1053 -22.99 -19.45 33.07
N LYS A 1054 -22.27 -20.58 32.98
CA LYS A 1054 -21.81 -21.33 34.17
C LYS A 1054 -20.86 -20.49 35.04
N ALA A 1055 -19.89 -19.80 34.44
CA ALA A 1055 -18.93 -18.97 35.18
C ALA A 1055 -19.62 -17.82 35.93
N VAL A 1056 -20.53 -17.11 35.26
CA VAL A 1056 -21.34 -16.05 35.88
C VAL A 1056 -22.19 -16.61 37.03
N VAL A 1057 -22.84 -17.77 36.86
CA VAL A 1057 -23.64 -18.38 37.94
C VAL A 1057 -22.78 -18.88 39.11
N LYS A 1058 -21.54 -19.33 38.89
CA LYS A 1058 -20.57 -19.65 39.95
C LYS A 1058 -20.20 -18.39 40.75
N SER A 1059 -19.76 -17.35 40.05
CA SER A 1059 -19.34 -16.07 40.63
C SER A 1059 -20.49 -15.39 41.39
N ALA A 1060 -21.68 -15.29 40.81
CA ALA A 1060 -22.85 -14.68 41.43
C ALA A 1060 -23.30 -15.40 42.72
N ARG A 1061 -23.16 -16.73 42.81
CA ARG A 1061 -23.41 -17.49 44.05
C ARG A 1061 -22.39 -17.17 45.14
N GLN A 1062 -21.11 -17.02 44.78
CA GLN A 1062 -20.04 -16.64 45.71
C GLN A 1062 -20.19 -15.20 46.21
N THR A 1063 -20.77 -14.30 45.41
CA THR A 1063 -20.95 -12.87 45.74
C THR A 1063 -22.35 -12.51 46.23
N GLY A 1064 -23.27 -13.48 46.39
CA GLY A 1064 -24.66 -13.25 46.84
C GLY A 1064 -25.54 -12.48 45.85
N ALA A 1065 -25.17 -12.41 44.57
CA ALA A 1065 -25.90 -11.64 43.57
C ALA A 1065 -27.20 -12.35 43.11
N LYS A 1066 -28.27 -11.57 42.90
CA LYS A 1066 -29.59 -12.11 42.56
C LYS A 1066 -29.64 -12.55 41.09
N ILE A 1067 -29.84 -13.85 40.85
CA ILE A 1067 -30.10 -14.42 39.52
C ILE A 1067 -31.57 -14.81 39.39
N ALA A 1068 -32.17 -14.56 38.24
CA ALA A 1068 -33.52 -15.04 37.89
C ALA A 1068 -33.59 -15.63 36.46
N PRO A 1069 -34.28 -16.75 36.22
CA PRO A 1069 -34.66 -17.15 34.87
C PRO A 1069 -35.77 -16.22 34.36
N ARG A 1070 -35.73 -15.83 33.09
CA ARG A 1070 -36.82 -15.16 32.39
C ARG A 1070 -37.34 -16.05 31.26
N THR A 1071 -38.62 -16.35 31.30
CA THR A 1071 -39.36 -16.96 30.20
C THR A 1071 -40.15 -15.90 29.44
N LEU A 1072 -40.44 -16.19 28.17
CA LEU A 1072 -41.36 -15.45 27.32
C LEU A 1072 -42.38 -16.44 26.76
N ASP A 1073 -43.56 -15.98 26.38
CA ASP A 1073 -44.52 -16.82 25.67
C ASP A 1073 -43.97 -17.18 24.29
N ALA A 1074 -43.97 -18.47 23.96
CA ALA A 1074 -43.51 -18.96 22.67
C ALA A 1074 -44.38 -18.41 21.52
N LYS A 1075 -45.70 -18.26 21.71
CA LYS A 1075 -46.57 -17.71 20.66
C LYS A 1075 -46.29 -16.24 20.38
N ALA A 1076 -46.05 -15.44 21.44
CA ALA A 1076 -45.65 -14.05 21.30
C ALA A 1076 -44.25 -13.87 20.65
N VAL A 1077 -43.33 -14.81 20.87
CA VAL A 1077 -42.03 -14.82 20.16
C VAL A 1077 -42.22 -15.24 18.68
N ASP A 1078 -43.03 -16.25 18.41
CA ASP A 1078 -43.26 -16.75 17.04
C ASP A 1078 -43.99 -15.70 16.18
N ALA A 1079 -45.04 -15.04 16.71
CA ALA A 1079 -45.71 -13.93 16.02
C ALA A 1079 -44.84 -12.68 15.87
N MET A 1080 -43.82 -12.49 16.73
CA MET A 1080 -42.81 -11.44 16.55
C MET A 1080 -41.80 -11.84 15.46
N GLN A 1081 -41.47 -13.12 15.32
CA GLN A 1081 -40.61 -13.66 14.26
C GLN A 1081 -41.30 -13.52 12.89
N GLU A 1082 -42.57 -13.93 12.76
CA GLU A 1082 -43.39 -13.73 11.55
C GLU A 1082 -43.39 -12.25 11.13
N LYS A 1083 -43.62 -11.32 12.07
CA LYS A 1083 -43.57 -9.88 11.78
C LYS A 1083 -42.17 -9.37 11.40
N ILE A 1084 -41.10 -9.96 11.93
CA ILE A 1084 -39.74 -9.61 11.51
C ILE A 1084 -39.50 -10.09 10.08
N GLU A 1085 -40.01 -11.27 9.72
CA GLU A 1085 -39.93 -11.83 8.37
C GLU A 1085 -40.72 -10.99 7.33
N GLU A 1086 -41.89 -10.47 7.69
CA GLU A 1086 -42.63 -9.46 6.88
C GLU A 1086 -41.80 -8.19 6.62
N LEU A 1087 -40.97 -7.76 7.58
CA LEU A 1087 -40.17 -6.54 7.50
C LEU A 1087 -38.77 -6.75 6.88
N LEU A 1088 -38.34 -8.00 6.64
CA LEU A 1088 -37.02 -8.28 6.06
C LEU A 1088 -36.75 -7.54 4.72
N PRO A 1089 -37.69 -7.47 3.75
CA PRO A 1089 -37.44 -6.79 2.49
C PRO A 1089 -37.25 -5.27 2.66
N GLU A 1090 -37.96 -4.63 3.58
CA GLU A 1090 -37.82 -3.19 3.86
C GLU A 1090 -36.48 -2.90 4.56
N ILE A 1091 -36.02 -3.79 5.45
CA ILE A 1091 -34.70 -3.70 6.08
C ILE A 1091 -33.58 -3.88 5.04
N GLU A 1092 -33.73 -4.78 4.07
CA GLU A 1092 -32.76 -5.00 3.01
C GLU A 1092 -32.73 -3.84 1.99
N GLU A 1093 -33.87 -3.25 1.64
CA GLU A 1093 -33.94 -2.03 0.80
C GLU A 1093 -33.24 -0.84 1.48
N ILE A 1094 -33.51 -0.59 2.77
CA ILE A 1094 -32.86 0.49 3.54
C ILE A 1094 -31.34 0.25 3.66
N LEU A 1095 -30.89 -0.99 3.84
CA LEU A 1095 -29.46 -1.33 3.91
C LEU A 1095 -28.73 -1.17 2.55
N GLU A 1096 -29.41 -1.35 1.41
CA GLU A 1096 -28.84 -0.97 0.11
C GLU A 1096 -28.84 0.54 -0.09
N GLU A 1097 -29.90 1.27 0.30
CA GLU A 1097 -29.96 2.74 0.17
C GLU A 1097 -28.91 3.44 1.04
N GLU A 1098 -28.79 3.14 2.34
CA GLU A 1098 -27.76 3.75 3.22
C GLU A 1098 -26.33 3.37 2.79
N LYS A 1099 -26.14 2.23 2.10
CA LYS A 1099 -24.86 1.84 1.51
C LYS A 1099 -24.53 2.63 0.24
N GLU A 1100 -25.49 2.86 -0.65
CA GLU A 1100 -25.30 3.72 -1.83
C GLU A 1100 -25.11 5.19 -1.42
N GLU A 1101 -25.77 5.67 -0.36
CA GLU A 1101 -25.51 7.00 0.22
C GLU A 1101 -24.13 7.11 0.88
N LYS A 1102 -23.68 6.11 1.66
CA LYS A 1102 -22.30 6.08 2.23
C LYS A 1102 -21.23 6.22 1.14
N GLN A 1103 -21.40 5.50 0.02
CA GLN A 1103 -20.47 5.58 -1.11
C GLN A 1103 -20.47 6.96 -1.79
N LEU A 1104 -21.65 7.57 -1.96
CA LEU A 1104 -21.75 8.94 -2.52
C LEU A 1104 -21.10 9.98 -1.60
N ALA A 1105 -21.33 9.88 -0.28
CA ALA A 1105 -20.76 10.79 0.71
C ALA A 1105 -19.23 10.65 0.81
N GLN A 1106 -18.68 9.45 0.66
CA GLN A 1106 -17.22 9.24 0.58
C GLN A 1106 -16.61 9.94 -0.64
N VAL A 1107 -17.22 9.78 -1.83
CA VAL A 1107 -16.77 10.48 -3.06
C VAL A 1107 -16.88 12.00 -2.91
N GLU A 1108 -17.96 12.52 -2.32
CA GLU A 1108 -18.13 13.96 -2.07
C GLU A 1108 -17.11 14.50 -1.04
N GLN A 1109 -16.73 13.71 -0.03
CA GLN A 1109 -15.66 14.04 0.91
C GLN A 1109 -14.27 14.03 0.25
N GLU A 1110 -13.98 13.09 -0.66
CA GLU A 1110 -12.72 13.07 -1.42
C GLU A 1110 -12.61 14.25 -2.39
N LEU A 1111 -13.72 14.63 -3.05
CA LEU A 1111 -13.84 15.86 -3.83
C LEU A 1111 -13.56 17.10 -2.98
N THR A 1112 -14.22 17.21 -1.82
CA THR A 1112 -14.05 18.33 -0.88
C THR A 1112 -12.64 18.39 -0.30
N LYS A 1113 -12.02 17.23 -0.01
CA LYS A 1113 -10.62 17.11 0.42
C LYS A 1113 -9.67 17.59 -0.66
N SER A 1114 -9.91 17.20 -1.92
CA SER A 1114 -9.12 17.65 -3.08
C SER A 1114 -9.25 19.16 -3.30
N GLU A 1115 -10.47 19.72 -3.26
CA GLU A 1115 -10.68 21.17 -3.33
C GLU A 1115 -9.94 21.91 -2.20
N ASN A 1116 -9.97 21.41 -0.98
CA ASN A 1116 -9.31 22.04 0.16
C ASN A 1116 -7.78 21.92 0.11
N LEU A 1117 -7.24 20.84 -0.45
CA LEU A 1117 -5.81 20.71 -0.74
C LEU A 1117 -5.36 21.78 -1.75
N VAL A 1118 -6.14 22.04 -2.81
CA VAL A 1118 -5.86 23.09 -3.80
C VAL A 1118 -6.03 24.50 -3.19
N LYS A 1119 -7.13 24.75 -2.47
CA LYS A 1119 -7.46 26.07 -1.89
C LYS A 1119 -6.51 26.50 -0.76
N HIS A 1120 -5.91 25.56 -0.04
CA HIS A 1120 -5.03 25.82 1.09
C HIS A 1120 -3.60 25.30 0.90
N GLU A 1121 -3.20 24.99 -0.33
CA GLU A 1121 -1.92 24.34 -0.67
C GLU A 1121 -0.71 25.02 0.01
N ALA A 1122 -0.57 26.34 -0.14
CA ALA A 1122 0.51 27.10 0.47
C ALA A 1122 0.50 27.07 2.00
N GLU A 1123 -0.70 27.04 2.63
CA GLU A 1123 -0.86 26.94 4.09
C GLU A 1123 -0.61 25.52 4.62
N ILE A 1124 -0.65 24.50 3.75
CA ILE A 1124 -0.37 23.09 4.05
C ILE A 1124 1.13 22.81 3.89
N MET A 1125 1.72 23.26 2.79
CA MET A 1125 3.14 23.07 2.45
C MET A 1125 4.10 23.87 3.35
N SER A 1126 3.67 25.01 3.91
CA SER A 1126 4.49 25.82 4.82
C SER A 1126 4.63 25.26 6.25
N ARG A 1127 4.54 23.94 6.44
CA ARG A 1127 4.49 23.28 7.76
C ARG A 1127 5.68 22.33 7.94
N PRO A 1128 6.36 22.34 9.10
CA PRO A 1128 7.41 21.36 9.37
C PRO A 1128 6.83 19.94 9.41
N LYS A 1129 7.57 18.98 8.83
CA LYS A 1129 7.25 17.54 8.81
C LYS A 1129 7.15 17.05 10.27
N ARG A 1130 5.99 16.53 10.66
CA ARG A 1130 5.77 16.02 12.04
C ARG A 1130 6.56 14.74 12.26
N THR A 1131 7.23 14.64 13.40
CA THR A 1131 8.00 13.47 13.85
C THR A 1131 7.18 12.62 14.82
N TRP A 1132 7.66 11.40 15.08
CA TRP A 1132 7.15 10.50 16.11
C TRP A 1132 8.31 9.99 16.97
N PHE A 1133 8.04 9.18 17.99
CA PHE A 1133 9.10 8.62 18.86
C PHE A 1133 9.61 7.26 18.37
N GLU A 1134 8.72 6.40 17.90
CA GLU A 1134 9.03 5.16 17.17
C GLU A 1134 9.20 5.44 15.66
N THR A 1135 10.02 4.62 14.99
CA THR A 1135 9.96 4.42 13.54
C THR A 1135 8.70 3.63 13.14
N GLU A 1136 8.45 3.43 11.84
CA GLU A 1136 7.44 2.45 11.42
C GLU A 1136 7.86 0.99 11.69
N SER A 1137 9.16 0.71 11.86
CA SER A 1137 9.68 -0.63 12.15
C SER A 1137 9.39 -1.04 13.59
N ASP A 1138 9.81 -0.23 14.56
CA ASP A 1138 9.59 -0.47 15.99
C ASP A 1138 8.08 -0.57 16.29
N LYS A 1139 7.28 0.23 15.57
CA LYS A 1139 5.82 0.06 15.52
C LYS A 1139 5.39 -1.31 15.04
N LYS A 1140 5.84 -1.78 13.86
CA LYS A 1140 5.49 -3.11 13.34
C LYS A 1140 5.78 -4.18 14.38
N GLU A 1141 6.98 -4.15 14.94
CA GLU A 1141 7.42 -5.06 16.00
C GLU A 1141 6.55 -4.99 17.27
N ALA A 1142 6.21 -3.79 17.76
CA ALA A 1142 5.34 -3.62 18.92
C ALA A 1142 3.90 -4.14 18.68
N LYS A 1143 3.34 -3.96 17.47
CA LYS A 1143 2.03 -4.52 17.11
C LYS A 1143 2.11 -6.03 16.98
N ARG A 1144 3.18 -6.57 16.39
CA ARG A 1144 3.45 -7.99 16.25
C ARG A 1144 3.57 -8.68 17.62
N LYS A 1145 4.33 -8.09 18.56
CA LYS A 1145 4.43 -8.55 19.96
C LYS A 1145 3.07 -8.53 20.66
N ALA A 1146 2.34 -7.41 20.62
CA ALA A 1146 1.00 -7.32 21.21
C ALA A 1146 0.01 -8.33 20.58
N VAL A 1147 0.11 -8.59 19.26
CA VAL A 1147 -0.71 -9.59 18.56
C VAL A 1147 -0.31 -11.03 18.91
N MET A 1148 0.97 -11.31 19.14
CA MET A 1148 1.43 -12.62 19.64
C MET A 1148 0.94 -12.87 21.07
N GLU A 1149 1.06 -11.88 21.96
CA GLU A 1149 0.58 -11.96 23.35
C GLU A 1149 -0.94 -12.19 23.39
N LEU A 1150 -1.71 -11.32 22.73
CA LEU A 1150 -3.17 -11.38 22.68
C LEU A 1150 -3.74 -12.69 22.11
N ASN A 1151 -3.00 -13.41 21.27
CA ASN A 1151 -3.42 -14.70 20.72
C ASN A 1151 -2.90 -15.92 21.50
N GLY A 1152 -1.90 -15.72 22.37
CA GLY A 1152 -1.23 -16.76 23.14
C GLY A 1152 -0.25 -17.62 22.34
N VAL A 1153 0.88 -17.98 22.95
CA VAL A 1153 1.87 -18.88 22.36
C VAL A 1153 1.24 -20.25 22.10
N LYS A 1154 1.18 -20.67 20.83
CA LYS A 1154 0.73 -22.01 20.46
C LYS A 1154 1.78 -23.04 20.91
N PRO A 1155 1.42 -24.06 21.71
CA PRO A 1155 2.37 -25.14 22.01
C PRO A 1155 2.67 -25.92 20.72
N LYS A 1156 3.95 -25.95 20.28
CA LYS A 1156 4.42 -26.81 19.17
C LYS A 1156 3.98 -28.26 19.48
N THR A 1157 3.05 -28.80 18.70
CA THR A 1157 2.43 -30.12 18.92
C THR A 1157 2.46 -30.92 17.62
N PRO A 1158 2.99 -32.16 17.58
CA PRO A 1158 3.15 -32.91 16.34
C PRO A 1158 1.85 -33.15 15.54
N GLY A 1159 1.98 -33.15 14.21
CA GLY A 1159 0.87 -33.00 13.28
C GLY A 1159 -0.26 -34.04 13.38
N LYS A 1160 -1.51 -33.57 13.38
CA LYS A 1160 -2.72 -34.41 13.35
C LYS A 1160 -3.61 -34.03 12.16
N LYS A 1161 -3.92 -35.00 11.30
CA LYS A 1161 -4.74 -34.78 10.09
C LYS A 1161 -6.16 -34.33 10.46
N LEU A 1162 -6.65 -33.26 9.81
CA LEU A 1162 -8.01 -32.74 10.02
C LEU A 1162 -9.09 -33.78 9.69
N SER A 1163 -10.16 -33.76 10.47
CA SER A 1163 -11.34 -34.61 10.25
C SER A 1163 -12.08 -34.26 8.96
N ASN A 1164 -12.63 -35.27 8.28
CA ASN A 1164 -13.52 -35.09 7.13
C ASN A 1164 -14.74 -34.21 7.44
N LYS A 1165 -15.15 -34.12 8.72
CA LYS A 1165 -16.27 -33.27 9.15
C LYS A 1165 -15.91 -31.78 9.21
N ASP A 1166 -14.62 -31.47 9.39
CA ASP A 1166 -14.12 -30.09 9.44
C ASP A 1166 -13.71 -29.60 8.04
N LYS A 1167 -13.13 -30.48 7.21
CA LYS A 1167 -12.94 -30.23 5.77
C LYS A 1167 -14.27 -29.78 5.12
N LYS A 1168 -15.32 -30.60 5.23
CA LYS A 1168 -16.64 -30.29 4.65
C LYS A 1168 -17.29 -29.02 5.21
N ARG A 1169 -16.78 -28.48 6.33
CA ARG A 1169 -17.22 -27.21 6.94
C ARG A 1169 -16.40 -26.01 6.47
N LEU A 1170 -15.14 -26.22 6.10
CA LEU A 1170 -14.31 -25.26 5.35
C LEU A 1170 -14.79 -25.15 3.90
N ASP A 1171 -15.06 -26.28 3.24
CA ASP A 1171 -15.53 -26.33 1.86
C ASP A 1171 -16.85 -25.55 1.70
N ALA A 1172 -17.85 -25.81 2.56
CA ALA A 1172 -19.13 -25.07 2.57
C ALA A 1172 -19.01 -23.58 3.01
N ARG A 1173 -17.87 -23.16 3.58
CA ARG A 1173 -17.56 -21.75 3.83
C ARG A 1173 -16.87 -21.09 2.62
N ARG A 1174 -16.22 -21.90 1.77
CA ARG A 1174 -15.59 -21.51 0.50
C ARG A 1174 -16.65 -21.26 -0.59
N GLU A 1175 -17.58 -22.20 -0.76
CA GLU A 1175 -18.74 -22.11 -1.66
C GLU A 1175 -19.57 -20.82 -1.42
N ARG A 1176 -19.67 -20.39 -0.15
CA ARG A 1176 -20.34 -19.14 0.24
C ARG A 1176 -19.58 -17.85 -0.07
N LYS A 1177 -18.26 -17.89 -0.23
CA LYS A 1177 -17.48 -16.73 -0.75
C LYS A 1177 -17.53 -16.67 -2.28
N GLU A 1178 -17.40 -17.81 -2.95
CA GLU A 1178 -17.39 -17.93 -4.41
C GLU A 1178 -18.71 -17.44 -5.05
N GLY A 1179 -19.83 -17.53 -4.33
CA GLY A 1179 -21.16 -17.10 -4.81
C GLY A 1179 -21.40 -15.58 -4.97
N GLN A 1180 -20.53 -14.68 -4.49
CA GLN A 1180 -20.77 -13.22 -4.55
C GLN A 1180 -20.10 -12.48 -5.72
N ALA A 1181 -19.21 -13.13 -6.49
CA ALA A 1181 -18.50 -12.51 -7.63
C ALA A 1181 -19.42 -12.08 -8.79
N GLY A 1182 -20.55 -12.76 -9.02
CA GLY A 1182 -21.36 -12.62 -10.24
C GLY A 1182 -22.15 -11.30 -10.45
N GLY A 1183 -22.02 -10.30 -9.55
CA GLY A 1183 -22.95 -9.16 -9.50
C GLY A 1183 -22.61 -7.92 -10.33
N LEU A 1184 -21.32 -7.58 -10.47
CA LEU A 1184 -20.91 -6.20 -10.76
C LEU A 1184 -21.23 -5.71 -12.19
N SER A 1185 -21.10 -6.58 -13.20
CA SER A 1185 -21.32 -6.24 -14.62
C SER A 1185 -22.71 -5.64 -14.90
N LYS A 1186 -23.77 -6.13 -14.22
CA LYS A 1186 -25.15 -5.65 -14.42
C LYS A 1186 -25.49 -4.36 -13.67
N ARG A 1187 -24.73 -3.97 -12.63
CA ARG A 1187 -25.02 -2.77 -11.82
C ARG A 1187 -24.49 -1.50 -12.50
N ALA A 1188 -23.37 -1.59 -13.26
CA ALA A 1188 -22.80 -0.47 -14.03
C ALA A 1188 -23.71 0.03 -15.17
N LEU A 1189 -24.17 -0.88 -16.06
CA LEU A 1189 -25.02 -0.53 -17.21
C LEU A 1189 -26.40 0.06 -16.84
N LYS A 1190 -26.79 0.00 -15.55
CA LYS A 1190 -28.02 0.61 -15.03
C LYS A 1190 -27.82 2.05 -14.52
N LYS A 1191 -26.59 2.44 -14.13
CA LYS A 1191 -26.31 3.79 -13.57
C LYS A 1191 -26.62 4.93 -14.55
N ASN A 1192 -26.23 4.82 -15.82
CA ASN A 1192 -26.46 5.90 -16.80
C ASN A 1192 -27.91 6.06 -17.29
N LYS A 1193 -28.85 5.18 -16.91
CA LYS A 1193 -30.31 5.45 -17.04
C LYS A 1193 -30.95 5.94 -15.73
N ASN A 1194 -30.20 5.92 -14.62
CA ASN A 1194 -30.67 6.35 -13.32
C ASN A 1194 -30.33 7.82 -13.00
N ALA A 1195 -29.54 8.54 -13.79
CA ALA A 1195 -29.24 9.97 -13.54
C ALA A 1195 -30.51 10.84 -13.68
N ASP A 1196 -31.15 10.83 -14.86
CA ASP A 1196 -32.44 11.51 -15.08
C ASP A 1196 -33.54 10.92 -14.17
N GLY A 1197 -33.49 9.60 -13.98
CA GLY A 1197 -34.35 8.88 -13.05
C GLY A 1197 -34.20 9.33 -11.59
N ALA A 1198 -33.01 9.77 -11.17
CA ALA A 1198 -32.73 10.23 -9.80
C ALA A 1198 -33.29 11.63 -9.54
N ALA A 1199 -33.31 12.52 -10.55
CA ALA A 1199 -34.02 13.79 -10.45
C ALA A 1199 -35.52 13.56 -10.24
N VAL A 1200 -36.14 12.73 -11.09
CA VAL A 1200 -37.58 12.38 -10.99
C VAL A 1200 -37.89 11.59 -9.71
N LYS A 1201 -36.96 10.74 -9.22
CA LYS A 1201 -37.09 10.07 -7.92
C LYS A 1201 -36.98 11.06 -6.76
N ARG A 1202 -36.03 12.00 -6.74
CA ARG A 1202 -35.91 13.07 -5.72
C ARG A 1202 -37.22 13.86 -5.61
N GLU A 1203 -37.86 14.16 -6.75
CA GLU A 1203 -39.13 14.88 -6.79
C GLU A 1203 -40.30 14.04 -6.29
N LYS A 1204 -40.42 12.77 -6.72
CA LYS A 1204 -41.40 11.81 -6.16
C LYS A 1204 -41.19 11.52 -4.67
N PHE A 1205 -39.95 11.52 -4.18
CA PHE A 1205 -39.59 11.34 -2.77
C PHE A 1205 -40.03 12.55 -1.93
N LYS A 1206 -39.76 13.78 -2.41
CA LYS A 1206 -40.34 15.02 -1.83
C LYS A 1206 -41.86 14.97 -1.79
N LEU A 1207 -42.51 14.50 -2.87
CA LEU A 1207 -43.98 14.34 -2.92
C LEU A 1207 -44.50 13.28 -1.91
N ARG A 1208 -43.82 12.13 -1.78
CA ARG A 1208 -44.17 11.10 -0.78
C ARG A 1208 -43.98 11.59 0.66
N LEU A 1209 -42.88 12.28 0.97
CA LEU A 1209 -42.65 12.90 2.28
C LEU A 1209 -43.68 13.99 2.59
N TRP A 1210 -44.10 14.76 1.60
CA TRP A 1210 -45.16 15.76 1.74
C TRP A 1210 -46.52 15.10 1.99
N ASN A 1211 -46.89 14.06 1.24
CA ASN A 1211 -48.13 13.30 1.45
C ASN A 1211 -48.15 12.57 2.81
N CYS A 1212 -47.03 12.00 3.26
CA CYS A 1212 -46.92 11.36 4.57
C CYS A 1212 -47.05 12.38 5.72
N LYS A 1213 -46.51 13.60 5.56
CA LYS A 1213 -46.75 14.72 6.48
C LYS A 1213 -48.18 15.27 6.42
N SER A 1214 -48.84 15.19 5.26
CA SER A 1214 -50.25 15.57 5.07
C SER A 1214 -51.21 14.62 5.79
N LEU A 1215 -50.97 13.31 5.72
CA LEU A 1215 -51.75 12.29 6.42
C LEU A 1215 -51.68 12.43 7.96
N LYS A 1216 -50.58 12.97 8.50
CA LYS A 1216 -50.45 13.33 9.93
C LYS A 1216 -51.10 14.68 10.32
N ARG A 1217 -51.98 15.24 9.48
CA ARG A 1217 -52.79 16.45 9.75
C ARG A 1217 -54.31 16.24 9.58
N LYS A 1218 -54.77 14.99 9.47
CA LYS A 1218 -56.20 14.61 9.41
C LYS A 1218 -56.56 13.41 10.29
N ALA A 1219 -55.79 13.20 11.35
CA ALA A 1219 -56.05 12.31 12.48
C ALA A 1219 -55.72 13.05 13.77
#